data_AF-A0A0N0MXS7-F1
#
_entry.id   AF-A0A0N0MXS7-F1
#
_cell.length_a   1.000
_cell.length_b   1.000
_cell.length_c   1.000
_cell.angle_alpha   90.00
_cell.angle_beta   90.00
_cell.angle_gamma   90.00
#
_symmetry.space_group_name_H-M   'P 1'
#
loop_
_entity.id
_entity.type
_entity.pdbx_description
1 polymer ?
#
loop_
_entity_poly.entity_id
_entity_poly.type
_entity_poly.pdbx_seq_one_letter_code
_entity_poly.pdbx_strand_id
1 'polypeptide(L)'
;MTTPRTTTPRTTAAPTVHRVAPRGRGAHRTIAAAVRAAADGDEIRIAPGEYVELLVLDRAVRLLPDDGPEHAVRVLAAAPGRPVLEVTASGVRVDGLALTGQDPALPAVLAVAGGLALTGCAVSGGRVEAAGEAALTMADCRVVRAELAAVHANTSGAVRLTRVLVEDVDGTGVVVGSAADTRAEELTVRRVTGSGIRVRGRARAELRGCRISGPGRSGLLVEDDATVAAVDCRVAETGAEGVRVLGSSPRGTQEDGGVVLTGCELLRTGTDGVAVSGSGDVLLVDCRVRDGAGPGVGAEDEGRAELVDCQVERTHGSGLVARGNARLAARGTSVSGSRANGLLAGGRSRVSVAAGDVTSSTFSAVHACDDAQVTLTACRIGATPEHGIRATDRAELTVEGGRVADCGLAGVRIDTAAHARVRSLSVVRGQSGITAESTGTVVLEECDVTDAERAGISCGTGTAPVLRDCRVSGSGTAGLVIGERATPSVEGCTVRDASGSGVVVGPGAEPRITALTVARTGKNSVFVGERARGTFEECVFAGAGGDGTAFAAVHVSAGGAPVLRGCVVRDTAEDVALEKGARPVFDDCVSRGVKNAALPTGPQSALPATAGGDTAAGTSARETEAPAEDTLEDLLAELDGLAGLARVKHDVSSLVKLMRTVRRREDMGLAPPPLSRHLVFAGNPGTGKTTVARLYGRILAAVGLLERGHLVEADRSALVGEYVGHTGPKTQRVFEQARGGVLFIDEAYALSAYAGTNDFGQEAIATLVKLMEDHRDDVVVIVAGYPKEMEVFVRSNPGLASRFTRTLLFEDYGTAELVEIVEHQAAQHQYELTGPGREALAAHFAALVKDRGFGNGRAARQLFQAMTERQAYRVAELPEATAADLMTLRPEDLP
;
A
#
# COMPACT_ATOMS: atom_id res chain seq x y z
N MET A 1 13.07 62.15 -55.39
CA MET A 1 14.55 61.99 -55.46
C MET A 1 14.95 61.41 -54.11
N THR A 2 15.37 60.17 -53.92
CA THR A 2 16.15 59.22 -54.72
C THR A 2 15.86 57.80 -54.20
N THR A 3 15.40 56.90 -55.07
CA THR A 3 15.24 55.47 -54.83
C THR A 3 16.61 54.77 -54.74
N PRO A 4 16.88 53.90 -53.74
CA PRO A 4 18.04 53.02 -53.79
C PRO A 4 17.76 51.86 -54.77
N ARG A 5 18.74 51.59 -55.64
CA ARG A 5 18.71 50.59 -56.71
C ARG A 5 18.55 49.19 -56.10
N THR A 6 17.45 48.53 -56.42
CA THR A 6 17.32 47.06 -56.40
C THR A 6 18.34 46.47 -57.37
N THR A 7 19.40 45.85 -56.82
CA THR A 7 20.27 44.93 -57.55
C THR A 7 19.52 43.64 -57.81
N THR A 8 19.17 43.42 -59.07
CA THR A 8 18.71 42.15 -59.63
C THR A 8 19.70 41.04 -59.30
N PRO A 9 19.27 39.86 -58.80
CA PRO A 9 20.18 38.73 -58.63
C PRO A 9 20.66 38.26 -60.01
N ARG A 10 21.97 38.08 -60.13
CA ARG A 10 22.65 37.50 -61.29
C ARG A 10 22.08 36.10 -61.57
N THR A 11 21.85 35.86 -62.86
CA THR A 11 21.70 34.58 -63.55
C THR A 11 22.35 33.40 -62.80
N THR A 12 21.52 32.47 -62.32
CA THR A 12 21.95 31.13 -61.89
C THR A 12 22.41 30.36 -63.12
N ALA A 13 23.73 30.31 -63.35
CA ALA A 13 24.33 29.33 -64.25
C ALA A 13 23.90 27.93 -63.79
N ALA A 14 23.60 27.02 -64.73
CA ALA A 14 23.29 25.65 -64.39
C ALA A 14 24.45 25.04 -63.57
N PRO A 15 24.17 24.30 -62.48
CA PRO A 15 25.21 23.76 -61.61
C PRO A 15 26.13 22.85 -62.43
N THR A 16 27.44 23.00 -62.25
CA THR A 16 28.42 22.14 -62.94
C THR A 16 28.39 20.77 -62.28
N VAL A 17 28.25 19.71 -63.07
CA VAL A 17 28.21 18.34 -62.57
C VAL A 17 29.59 17.70 -62.67
N HIS A 18 30.22 17.45 -61.53
CA HIS A 18 31.51 16.77 -61.42
C HIS A 18 31.29 15.27 -61.18
N ARG A 19 31.77 14.41 -62.08
CA ARG A 19 31.62 12.95 -61.95
C ARG A 19 32.86 12.29 -61.37
N VAL A 20 32.68 11.52 -60.29
CA VAL A 20 33.72 10.78 -59.57
C VAL A 20 33.58 9.29 -59.83
N ALA A 21 34.65 8.63 -60.29
CA ALA A 21 34.69 7.18 -60.44
C ALA A 21 36.03 6.63 -59.97
N PRO A 22 36.07 5.61 -59.08
CA PRO A 22 37.32 5.10 -58.52
C PRO A 22 38.07 4.23 -59.54
N ARG A 23 37.33 3.59 -60.46
CA ARG A 23 37.83 2.81 -61.60
C ARG A 23 36.94 3.11 -62.83
N GLY A 24 37.33 4.05 -63.71
CA GLY A 24 36.55 4.39 -64.92
C GLY A 24 36.84 5.76 -65.55
N ARG A 25 36.02 6.17 -66.54
CA ARG A 25 36.06 7.49 -67.23
C ARG A 25 35.30 8.58 -66.44
N GLY A 26 35.62 8.76 -65.15
CA GLY A 26 35.17 9.93 -64.37
C GLY A 26 36.11 11.14 -64.58
N ALA A 27 35.62 12.36 -64.37
CA ALA A 27 36.46 13.57 -64.39
C ALA A 27 37.45 13.59 -63.22
N HIS A 28 37.09 12.92 -62.11
CA HIS A 28 37.91 12.80 -60.91
C HIS A 28 37.99 11.35 -60.42
N ARG A 29 39.14 10.97 -59.85
CA ARG A 29 39.38 9.64 -59.25
C ARG A 29 39.01 9.55 -57.76
N THR A 30 38.95 10.69 -57.07
CA THR A 30 38.58 10.78 -55.65
C THR A 30 37.54 11.89 -55.46
N ILE A 31 36.74 11.79 -54.40
CA ILE A 31 35.69 12.76 -54.08
C ILE A 31 36.34 14.08 -53.66
N ALA A 32 37.41 14.06 -52.86
CA ALA A 32 38.14 15.26 -52.43
C ALA A 32 38.76 16.04 -53.62
N ALA A 33 39.13 15.36 -54.70
CA ALA A 33 39.59 16.03 -55.92
C ALA A 33 38.46 16.78 -56.64
N ALA A 34 37.25 16.23 -56.65
CA ALA A 34 36.07 16.90 -57.19
C ALA A 34 35.63 18.09 -56.31
N VAL A 35 35.64 17.93 -54.99
CA VAL A 35 35.33 19.02 -54.04
C VAL A 35 36.26 20.22 -54.25
N ARG A 36 37.57 19.99 -54.39
CA ARG A 36 38.55 21.07 -54.65
C ARG A 36 38.36 21.78 -55.99
N ALA A 37 37.74 21.10 -56.97
CA ALA A 37 37.47 21.66 -58.29
C ALA A 37 36.09 22.33 -58.40
N ALA A 38 35.20 22.09 -57.45
CA ALA A 38 33.83 22.57 -57.45
C ALA A 38 33.71 24.03 -56.99
N ALA A 39 32.74 24.76 -57.54
CA ALA A 39 32.30 26.06 -57.06
C ALA A 39 31.07 25.93 -56.15
N ASP A 40 30.68 27.01 -55.48
CA ASP A 40 29.44 27.03 -54.70
C ASP A 40 28.22 26.77 -55.61
N GLY A 41 27.38 25.83 -55.21
CA GLY A 41 26.20 25.37 -55.93
C GLY A 41 26.44 24.18 -56.87
N ASP A 42 27.68 23.74 -57.07
CA ASP A 42 28.00 22.61 -57.96
C ASP A 42 27.54 21.25 -57.39
N GLU A 43 27.32 20.30 -58.32
CA GLU A 43 26.86 18.95 -58.02
C GLU A 43 28.01 17.95 -58.23
N ILE A 44 28.24 17.06 -57.27
CA ILE A 44 29.25 16.00 -57.34
C ILE A 44 28.54 14.65 -57.35
N ARG A 45 28.58 13.97 -58.50
CA ARG A 45 28.00 12.63 -58.69
C ARG A 45 29.04 11.54 -58.54
N ILE A 46 28.77 10.56 -57.70
CA ILE A 46 29.76 9.58 -57.24
C ILE A 46 29.32 8.18 -57.65
N ALA A 47 30.13 7.50 -58.46
CA ALA A 47 29.88 6.13 -58.84
C ALA A 47 29.97 5.18 -57.61
N PRO A 48 29.21 4.06 -57.59
CA PRO A 48 29.35 3.02 -56.57
C PRO A 48 30.80 2.58 -56.34
N GLY A 49 31.21 2.49 -55.07
CA GLY A 49 32.57 2.12 -54.71
C GLY A 49 32.95 2.49 -53.28
N GLU A 50 34.13 2.03 -52.87
CA GLU A 50 34.76 2.37 -51.59
C GLU A 50 35.81 3.47 -51.80
N TYR A 51 35.74 4.50 -50.96
CA TYR A 51 36.57 5.69 -51.00
C TYR A 51 37.20 5.90 -49.64
N VAL A 52 38.53 5.81 -49.55
CA VAL A 52 39.28 6.03 -48.30
C VAL A 52 39.89 7.43 -48.36
N GLU A 53 39.17 8.42 -47.86
CA GLU A 53 39.60 9.83 -47.90
C GLU A 53 38.89 10.68 -46.81
N LEU A 54 39.45 11.85 -46.52
CA LEU A 54 38.84 12.90 -45.69
C LEU A 54 38.16 13.91 -46.61
N LEU A 55 36.86 14.15 -46.39
CA LEU A 55 36.09 15.16 -47.11
C LEU A 55 36.00 16.42 -46.27
N VAL A 56 36.76 17.45 -46.64
CA VAL A 56 36.61 18.81 -46.08
C VAL A 56 35.75 19.62 -47.04
N LEU A 57 34.57 20.02 -46.60
CA LEU A 57 33.60 20.79 -47.38
C LEU A 57 33.57 22.24 -46.89
N ASP A 58 34.38 23.07 -47.54
CA ASP A 58 34.51 24.51 -47.33
C ASP A 58 33.77 25.34 -48.40
N ARG A 59 32.96 24.68 -49.24
CA ARG A 59 32.13 25.26 -50.31
C ARG A 59 30.72 24.67 -50.27
N ALA A 60 29.73 25.40 -50.75
CA ALA A 60 28.33 24.99 -50.75
C ALA A 60 28.04 23.97 -51.88
N VAL A 61 28.45 22.71 -51.70
CA VAL A 61 28.32 21.65 -52.73
C VAL A 61 27.27 20.60 -52.38
N ARG A 62 26.78 19.88 -53.40
CA ARG A 62 25.88 18.74 -53.25
C ARG A 62 26.56 17.43 -53.66
N LEU A 63 26.69 16.49 -52.72
CA LEU A 63 27.23 15.14 -52.95
C LEU A 63 26.08 14.14 -53.14
N LEU A 64 26.09 13.43 -54.27
CA LEU A 64 25.06 12.46 -54.65
C LEU A 64 25.70 11.18 -55.21
N PRO A 65 25.13 9.99 -54.95
CA PRO A 65 25.48 8.80 -55.71
C PRO A 65 24.96 8.91 -57.15
N ASP A 66 25.69 8.34 -58.12
CA ASP A 66 25.13 7.96 -59.42
C ASP A 66 24.16 6.76 -59.23
N ASP A 67 23.30 6.49 -60.22
CA ASP A 67 22.28 5.43 -60.15
C ASP A 67 22.85 4.09 -59.64
N GLY A 68 22.22 3.54 -58.60
CA GLY A 68 22.70 2.34 -57.93
C GLY A 68 21.87 1.95 -56.70
N PRO A 69 22.20 0.82 -56.04
CA PRO A 69 21.55 0.45 -54.78
C PRO A 69 21.84 1.49 -53.69
N GLU A 70 20.96 1.58 -52.69
CA GLU A 70 21.16 2.49 -51.55
C GLU A 70 22.51 2.22 -50.86
N HIS A 71 23.20 3.29 -50.45
CA HIS A 71 24.49 3.20 -49.74
C HIS A 71 25.61 2.49 -50.53
N ALA A 72 25.52 2.46 -51.87
CA ALA A 72 26.54 1.89 -52.74
C ALA A 72 27.86 2.69 -52.77
N VAL A 73 27.81 3.97 -52.38
CA VAL A 73 28.98 4.82 -52.19
C VAL A 73 29.37 4.80 -50.71
N ARG A 74 30.54 4.21 -50.42
CA ARG A 74 31.07 4.06 -49.06
C ARG A 74 32.31 4.91 -48.89
N VAL A 75 32.26 5.90 -48.02
CA VAL A 75 33.40 6.74 -47.66
C VAL A 75 33.91 6.30 -46.30
N LEU A 76 35.18 5.88 -46.24
CA LEU A 76 35.84 5.37 -45.04
C LEU A 76 36.89 6.37 -44.57
N ALA A 77 36.97 6.59 -43.26
CA ALA A 77 38.00 7.45 -42.68
C ALA A 77 39.39 6.89 -42.99
N ALA A 78 40.31 7.80 -43.36
CA ALA A 78 41.66 7.43 -43.77
C ALA A 78 42.58 7.04 -42.59
N ALA A 79 42.27 7.48 -41.38
CA ALA A 79 43.01 7.17 -40.16
C ALA A 79 42.10 7.29 -38.91
N PRO A 80 42.43 6.61 -37.81
CA PRO A 80 41.74 6.78 -36.53
C PRO A 80 41.76 8.24 -36.06
N GLY A 81 40.65 8.69 -35.49
CA GLY A 81 40.50 10.04 -34.92
C GLY A 81 40.39 11.21 -35.90
N ARG A 82 40.31 10.94 -37.21
CA ARG A 82 39.88 11.95 -38.19
C ARG A 82 38.45 11.67 -38.66
N PRO A 83 37.60 12.70 -38.79
CA PRO A 83 36.27 12.52 -39.36
C PRO A 83 36.37 12.07 -40.82
N VAL A 84 35.32 11.41 -41.31
CA VAL A 84 35.14 11.14 -42.74
C VAL A 84 34.73 12.42 -43.46
N LEU A 85 33.89 13.20 -42.80
CA LEU A 85 33.28 14.41 -43.33
C LEU A 85 33.43 15.55 -42.32
N GLU A 86 34.11 16.61 -42.74
CA GLU A 86 34.25 17.86 -42.00
C GLU A 86 33.64 19.01 -42.80
N VAL A 87 32.73 19.77 -42.18
CA VAL A 87 31.97 20.84 -42.84
C VAL A 87 32.22 22.16 -42.15
N THR A 88 32.63 23.15 -42.94
CA THR A 88 32.85 24.53 -42.51
C THR A 88 32.02 25.53 -43.32
N ALA A 89 31.50 25.12 -44.48
CA ALA A 89 30.63 25.95 -45.31
C ALA A 89 29.14 25.85 -44.94
N SER A 90 28.38 26.86 -45.37
CA SER A 90 26.92 26.86 -45.31
C SER A 90 26.31 26.28 -46.59
N GLY A 91 25.22 25.52 -46.45
CA GLY A 91 24.46 25.01 -47.60
C GLY A 91 24.98 23.70 -48.20
N VAL A 92 25.81 22.95 -47.47
CA VAL A 92 26.33 21.65 -47.88
C VAL A 92 25.24 20.59 -47.81
N ARG A 93 25.12 19.76 -48.85
CA ARG A 93 24.15 18.65 -48.92
C ARG A 93 24.83 17.34 -49.26
N VAL A 94 24.50 16.27 -48.53
CA VAL A 94 24.99 14.92 -48.78
C VAL A 94 23.80 13.97 -48.78
N ASP A 95 23.59 13.30 -49.90
CA ASP A 95 22.44 12.44 -50.13
C ASP A 95 22.91 10.99 -50.36
N GLY A 96 22.36 9.99 -49.66
CA GLY A 96 22.50 8.57 -50.02
C GLY A 96 23.85 7.88 -49.77
N LEU A 97 24.77 8.53 -49.04
CA LEU A 97 26.13 8.02 -48.81
C LEU A 97 26.24 7.18 -47.51
N ALA A 98 27.11 6.18 -47.52
CA ALA A 98 27.58 5.51 -46.31
C ALA A 98 28.89 6.12 -45.82
N LEU A 99 28.90 6.69 -44.63
CA LEU A 99 30.05 7.36 -44.01
C LEU A 99 30.53 6.52 -42.82
N THR A 100 31.74 5.96 -42.90
CA THR A 100 32.28 5.04 -41.89
C THR A 100 33.54 5.58 -41.24
N GLY A 101 33.44 5.97 -39.97
CA GLY A 101 34.58 6.30 -39.12
C GLY A 101 35.34 5.05 -38.66
N GLN A 102 36.54 5.26 -38.11
CA GLN A 102 37.38 4.19 -37.55
C GLN A 102 37.40 4.15 -36.02
N ASP A 103 36.87 5.17 -35.36
CA ASP A 103 36.85 5.30 -33.91
C ASP A 103 35.42 5.67 -33.44
N PRO A 104 34.68 4.72 -32.84
CA PRO A 104 33.33 4.95 -32.35
C PRO A 104 33.21 6.11 -31.35
N ALA A 105 34.27 6.43 -30.60
CA ALA A 105 34.28 7.48 -29.58
C ALA A 105 34.54 8.88 -30.16
N LEU A 106 34.78 9.01 -31.46
CA LEU A 106 35.09 10.27 -32.15
C LEU A 106 34.06 10.58 -33.27
N PRO A 107 34.00 11.83 -33.77
CA PRO A 107 33.10 12.19 -34.86
C PRO A 107 33.48 11.48 -36.16
N ALA A 108 32.54 10.78 -36.77
CA ALA A 108 32.63 10.37 -38.17
C ALA A 108 32.21 11.53 -39.09
N VAL A 109 31.28 12.37 -38.63
CA VAL A 109 30.83 13.58 -39.31
C VAL A 109 30.90 14.75 -38.33
N LEU A 110 31.57 15.82 -38.72
CA LEU A 110 31.76 17.03 -37.91
C LEU A 110 31.35 18.27 -38.70
N ALA A 111 30.35 19.00 -38.22
CA ALA A 111 29.98 20.31 -38.70
C ALA A 111 30.41 21.37 -37.68
N VAL A 112 31.40 22.20 -38.03
CA VAL A 112 32.00 23.19 -37.11
C VAL A 112 31.37 24.58 -37.30
N ALA A 113 30.98 24.90 -38.54
CA ALA A 113 30.34 26.16 -38.89
C ALA A 113 29.45 25.96 -40.14
N GLY A 114 28.52 26.89 -40.37
CA GLY A 114 27.66 26.86 -41.54
C GLY A 114 26.47 25.90 -41.38
N GLY A 115 26.27 24.99 -42.34
CA GLY A 115 25.07 24.16 -42.39
C GLY A 115 25.23 22.90 -43.22
N LEU A 116 24.93 21.76 -42.60
CA LEU A 116 24.99 20.43 -43.20
C LEU A 116 23.60 19.79 -43.28
N ALA A 117 23.20 19.37 -44.48
CA ALA A 117 22.03 18.52 -44.69
C ALA A 117 22.46 17.12 -45.12
N LEU A 118 22.06 16.10 -44.35
CA LEU A 118 22.22 14.69 -44.67
C LEU A 118 20.84 14.10 -45.01
N THR A 119 20.69 13.49 -46.18
CA THR A 119 19.44 12.80 -46.58
C THR A 119 19.73 11.35 -46.96
N GLY A 120 19.03 10.38 -46.36
CA GLY A 120 19.19 8.97 -46.74
C GLY A 120 20.61 8.42 -46.51
N CYS A 121 21.35 8.99 -45.56
CA CYS A 121 22.74 8.61 -45.30
C CYS A 121 22.85 7.60 -44.15
N ALA A 122 23.83 6.70 -44.24
CA ALA A 122 24.19 5.78 -43.17
C ALA A 122 25.55 6.17 -42.56
N VAL A 123 25.56 6.53 -41.29
CA VAL A 123 26.78 6.86 -40.53
C VAL A 123 27.11 5.72 -39.58
N SER A 124 28.37 5.28 -39.55
CA SER A 124 28.82 4.23 -38.64
C SER A 124 30.26 4.38 -38.17
N GLY A 125 30.60 3.76 -37.03
CA GLY A 125 31.97 3.77 -36.50
C GLY A 125 32.41 5.15 -36.02
N GLY A 126 31.45 5.95 -35.55
CA GLY A 126 31.65 7.30 -35.03
C GLY A 126 30.33 8.08 -35.02
N ARG A 127 30.33 9.24 -34.37
CA ARG A 127 29.14 10.07 -34.18
C ARG A 127 28.95 11.14 -35.25
N VAL A 128 27.75 11.69 -35.32
CA VAL A 128 27.46 12.94 -36.03
C VAL A 128 27.50 14.08 -35.02
N GLU A 129 28.38 15.06 -35.21
CA GLU A 129 28.55 16.19 -34.30
C GLU A 129 28.32 17.53 -35.02
N ALA A 130 27.49 18.38 -34.41
CA ALA A 130 27.32 19.78 -34.79
C ALA A 130 27.83 20.66 -33.64
N ALA A 131 28.79 21.53 -33.93
CA ALA A 131 29.45 22.40 -32.98
C ALA A 131 29.34 23.87 -33.39
N GLY A 132 29.63 24.78 -32.45
CA GLY A 132 29.68 26.22 -32.71
C GLY A 132 28.31 26.78 -33.09
N GLU A 133 28.21 27.34 -34.30
CA GLU A 133 26.96 27.90 -34.85
C GLU A 133 26.39 27.05 -35.99
N ALA A 134 26.90 25.82 -36.17
CA ALA A 134 26.51 24.97 -37.29
C ALA A 134 25.04 24.54 -37.19
N ALA A 135 24.31 24.65 -38.30
CA ALA A 135 23.00 24.04 -38.48
C ALA A 135 23.15 22.59 -38.98
N LEU A 136 22.34 21.67 -38.46
CA LEU A 136 22.35 20.26 -38.85
C LEU A 136 20.95 19.81 -39.23
N THR A 137 20.79 19.33 -40.45
CA THR A 137 19.55 18.67 -40.91
C THR A 137 19.86 17.23 -41.26
N MET A 138 19.11 16.29 -40.69
CA MET A 138 19.19 14.87 -41.01
C MET A 138 17.79 14.37 -41.35
N ALA A 139 17.62 13.80 -42.54
CA ALA A 139 16.36 13.23 -43.00
C ALA A 139 16.58 11.80 -43.50
N ASP A 140 15.78 10.84 -43.04
CA ASP A 140 15.86 9.44 -43.48
C ASP A 140 17.25 8.80 -43.26
N CYS A 141 17.97 9.26 -42.22
CA CYS A 141 19.34 8.85 -41.94
C CYS A 141 19.41 7.77 -40.85
N ARG A 142 20.49 6.98 -40.87
CA ARG A 142 20.79 6.00 -39.83
C ARG A 142 22.17 6.23 -39.23
N VAL A 143 22.28 6.16 -37.89
CA VAL A 143 23.56 6.24 -37.17
C VAL A 143 23.71 5.00 -36.28
N VAL A 144 24.78 4.22 -36.50
CA VAL A 144 25.01 2.94 -35.81
C VAL A 144 26.46 2.70 -35.36
N ARG A 145 26.65 1.98 -34.25
CA ARG A 145 27.97 1.65 -33.69
C ARG A 145 28.79 2.90 -33.33
N ALA A 146 28.20 3.76 -32.50
CA ALA A 146 28.87 4.91 -31.92
C ALA A 146 29.10 4.69 -30.41
N GLU A 147 30.10 5.35 -29.85
CA GLU A 147 30.39 5.39 -28.41
C GLU A 147 30.19 6.82 -27.90
N LEU A 148 29.85 6.96 -26.61
CA LEU A 148 29.52 8.20 -25.90
C LEU A 148 28.20 8.85 -26.36
N ALA A 149 28.07 9.17 -27.66
CA ALA A 149 26.87 9.74 -28.27
C ALA A 149 26.78 9.37 -29.75
N ALA A 150 25.59 9.10 -30.31
CA ALA A 150 25.44 8.91 -31.76
C ALA A 150 25.21 10.22 -32.52
N VAL A 151 24.36 11.10 -31.98
CA VAL A 151 24.18 12.47 -32.47
C VAL A 151 24.49 13.42 -31.33
N HIS A 152 25.44 14.34 -31.54
CA HIS A 152 25.84 15.34 -30.56
C HIS A 152 25.63 16.75 -31.14
N ALA A 153 24.54 17.39 -30.73
CA ALA A 153 24.20 18.75 -31.08
C ALA A 153 24.70 19.70 -29.98
N ASN A 154 25.96 20.13 -30.09
CA ASN A 154 26.58 21.10 -29.19
C ASN A 154 26.77 22.45 -29.90
N THR A 155 25.66 23.02 -30.37
CA THR A 155 25.62 24.18 -31.26
C THR A 155 24.63 25.24 -30.74
N SER A 156 24.72 26.46 -31.25
CA SER A 156 23.65 27.48 -31.17
C SER A 156 22.75 27.49 -32.42
N GLY A 157 23.12 26.73 -33.45
CA GLY A 157 22.37 26.59 -34.69
C GLY A 157 21.14 25.69 -34.57
N ALA A 158 20.28 25.76 -35.59
CA ALA A 158 19.08 24.92 -35.67
C ALA A 158 19.45 23.47 -36.02
N VAL A 159 18.84 22.53 -35.31
CA VAL A 159 18.99 21.08 -35.57
C VAL A 159 17.63 20.50 -35.96
N ARG A 160 17.58 19.74 -37.05
CA ARG A 160 16.38 19.09 -37.57
C ARG A 160 16.66 17.61 -37.81
N LEU A 161 15.93 16.74 -37.13
CA LEU A 161 16.07 15.28 -37.24
C LEU A 161 14.72 14.71 -37.66
N THR A 162 14.59 14.25 -38.91
CA THR A 162 13.32 13.71 -39.44
C THR A 162 13.54 12.26 -39.86
N ARG A 163 12.78 11.31 -39.29
CA ARG A 163 12.89 9.87 -39.59
C ARG A 163 14.33 9.35 -39.45
N VAL A 164 15.01 9.76 -38.38
CA VAL A 164 16.37 9.32 -38.08
C VAL A 164 16.33 8.07 -37.20
N LEU A 165 17.16 7.07 -37.52
CA LEU A 165 17.35 5.86 -36.71
C LEU A 165 18.72 5.90 -36.02
N VAL A 166 18.70 5.92 -34.69
CA VAL A 166 19.87 5.77 -33.83
C VAL A 166 19.82 4.41 -33.15
N GLU A 167 20.86 3.60 -33.34
CA GLU A 167 20.85 2.20 -32.91
C GLU A 167 22.25 1.68 -32.57
N ASP A 168 22.35 0.77 -31.60
CA ASP A 168 23.61 0.14 -31.18
C ASP A 168 24.67 1.17 -30.75
N VAL A 169 24.34 1.91 -29.69
CA VAL A 169 25.20 2.99 -29.16
C VAL A 169 25.69 2.62 -27.77
N ASP A 170 27.00 2.57 -27.57
CA ASP A 170 27.58 2.48 -26.23
C ASP A 170 27.69 3.88 -25.61
N GLY A 171 26.57 4.37 -25.10
CA GLY A 171 26.43 5.72 -24.57
C GLY A 171 25.02 6.27 -24.77
N THR A 172 24.92 7.58 -24.99
CA THR A 172 23.64 8.27 -25.17
C THR A 172 23.22 8.25 -26.64
N GLY A 173 21.93 8.08 -26.96
CA GLY A 173 21.49 8.15 -28.36
C GLY A 173 21.70 9.53 -28.97
N VAL A 174 20.99 10.53 -28.44
CA VAL A 174 21.07 11.93 -28.88
C VAL A 174 21.38 12.85 -27.71
N VAL A 175 22.41 13.68 -27.85
CA VAL A 175 22.75 14.72 -26.88
C VAL A 175 22.49 16.08 -27.51
N VAL A 176 21.64 16.87 -26.86
CA VAL A 176 21.34 18.26 -27.21
C VAL A 176 21.86 19.16 -26.09
N GLY A 177 22.83 20.01 -26.41
CA GLY A 177 23.50 20.88 -25.44
C GLY A 177 23.62 22.32 -25.91
N SER A 178 24.38 23.10 -25.14
CA SER A 178 24.58 24.53 -25.37
C SER A 178 23.25 25.30 -25.45
N ALA A 179 22.91 25.89 -26.60
CA ALA A 179 21.69 26.65 -26.82
C ALA A 179 20.98 26.17 -28.10
N ALA A 180 21.16 24.90 -28.46
CA ALA A 180 20.63 24.35 -29.70
C ALA A 180 19.09 24.40 -29.74
N ASP A 181 18.53 24.79 -30.89
CA ASP A 181 17.10 24.66 -31.21
C ASP A 181 16.87 23.39 -32.03
N THR A 182 16.51 22.30 -31.35
CA THR A 182 16.36 20.98 -31.97
C THR A 182 14.90 20.64 -32.20
N ARG A 183 14.54 20.26 -33.43
CA ARG A 183 13.26 19.62 -33.75
C ARG A 183 13.51 18.21 -34.24
N ALA A 184 12.93 17.22 -33.58
CA ALA A 184 12.99 15.83 -33.96
C ALA A 184 11.59 15.30 -34.26
N GLU A 185 11.40 14.76 -35.46
CA GLU A 185 10.16 14.18 -35.95
C GLU A 185 10.41 12.72 -36.32
N GLU A 186 9.64 11.80 -35.76
CA GLU A 186 9.75 10.36 -36.00
C GLU A 186 11.16 9.79 -35.74
N LEU A 187 11.92 10.40 -34.83
CA LEU A 187 13.23 9.90 -34.39
C LEU A 187 13.04 8.58 -33.64
N THR A 188 13.80 7.56 -34.03
CA THR A 188 13.84 6.27 -33.33
C THR A 188 15.20 6.06 -32.68
N VAL A 189 15.22 5.88 -31.36
CA VAL A 189 16.42 5.56 -30.58
C VAL A 189 16.25 4.19 -29.92
N ARG A 190 17.15 3.25 -30.19
CA ARG A 190 17.08 1.91 -29.60
C ARG A 190 18.43 1.29 -29.31
N ARG A 191 18.51 0.35 -28.37
CA ARG A 191 19.76 -0.34 -28.00
C ARG A 191 20.88 0.65 -27.69
N VAL A 192 20.67 1.46 -26.65
CA VAL A 192 21.67 2.39 -26.14
C VAL A 192 22.01 2.04 -24.69
N THR A 193 23.29 2.05 -24.30
CA THR A 193 23.69 1.70 -22.92
C THR A 193 23.45 2.84 -21.92
N GLY A 194 23.41 4.09 -22.40
CA GLY A 194 23.12 5.30 -21.62
C GLY A 194 21.66 5.76 -21.76
N SER A 195 21.46 7.08 -21.82
CA SER A 195 20.12 7.68 -22.00
C SER A 195 19.70 7.66 -23.48
N GLY A 196 18.40 7.63 -23.75
CA GLY A 196 17.88 7.74 -25.12
C GLY A 196 18.18 9.12 -25.71
N ILE A 197 17.60 10.14 -25.11
CA ILE A 197 17.84 11.56 -25.44
C ILE A 197 18.24 12.30 -24.16
N ARG A 198 19.28 13.12 -24.25
CA ARG A 198 19.75 13.98 -23.16
C ARG A 198 19.75 15.43 -23.60
N VAL A 199 19.05 16.29 -22.88
CA VAL A 199 18.94 17.73 -23.15
C VAL A 199 19.49 18.50 -21.96
N ARG A 200 20.43 19.41 -22.19
CA ARG A 200 21.15 20.14 -21.12
C ARG A 200 21.51 21.57 -21.52
N GLY A 201 22.03 22.35 -20.57
CA GLY A 201 22.35 23.76 -20.76
C GLY A 201 21.09 24.61 -20.93
N ARG A 202 21.02 25.39 -22.01
CA ARG A 202 19.87 26.24 -22.38
C ARG A 202 19.21 25.76 -23.66
N ALA A 203 19.42 24.48 -24.02
CA ALA A 203 18.91 23.91 -25.24
C ALA A 203 17.38 23.79 -25.22
N ARG A 204 16.78 23.82 -26.41
CA ARG A 204 15.37 23.58 -26.65
C ARG A 204 15.21 22.36 -27.54
N ALA A 205 14.34 21.43 -27.16
CA ALA A 205 14.04 20.25 -27.95
C ALA A 205 12.53 20.07 -28.15
N GLU A 206 12.06 20.10 -29.39
CA GLU A 206 10.72 19.68 -29.78
C GLU A 206 10.79 18.26 -30.34
N LEU A 207 10.07 17.32 -29.73
CA LEU A 207 10.01 15.91 -30.11
C LEU A 207 8.60 15.57 -30.56
N ARG A 208 8.41 15.03 -31.77
CA ARG A 208 7.09 14.65 -32.30
C ARG A 208 7.13 13.24 -32.86
N GLY A 209 6.24 12.37 -32.37
CA GLY A 209 6.17 10.98 -32.85
C GLY A 209 7.44 10.15 -32.62
N CYS A 210 8.31 10.56 -31.70
CA CYS A 210 9.59 9.92 -31.44
C CYS A 210 9.40 8.61 -30.65
N ARG A 211 10.25 7.62 -30.93
CA ARG A 211 10.24 6.31 -30.25
C ARG A 211 11.59 6.04 -29.60
N ILE A 212 11.60 5.86 -28.29
CA ILE A 212 12.79 5.55 -27.49
C ILE A 212 12.56 4.21 -26.80
N SER A 213 13.38 3.21 -27.10
CA SER A 213 13.19 1.85 -26.57
C SER A 213 14.49 1.20 -26.10
N GLY A 214 14.48 0.60 -24.91
CA GLY A 214 15.64 -0.13 -24.39
C GLY A 214 16.88 0.74 -24.08
N PRO A 215 16.77 1.98 -23.55
CA PRO A 215 17.94 2.69 -23.03
C PRO A 215 18.39 2.06 -21.70
N GLY A 216 19.70 1.92 -21.50
CA GLY A 216 20.25 1.39 -20.25
C GLY A 216 20.09 2.32 -19.04
N ARG A 217 19.82 3.61 -19.27
CA ARG A 217 19.44 4.60 -18.24
C ARG A 217 18.05 5.17 -18.53
N SER A 218 17.90 6.50 -18.50
CA SER A 218 16.62 7.17 -18.70
C SER A 218 16.27 7.31 -20.19
N GLY A 219 14.99 7.23 -20.53
CA GLY A 219 14.52 7.47 -21.90
C GLY A 219 14.80 8.90 -22.37
N LEU A 220 14.31 9.87 -21.60
CA LEU A 220 14.58 11.29 -21.77
C LEU A 220 15.17 11.85 -20.49
N LEU A 221 16.36 12.46 -20.57
CA LEU A 221 17.02 13.13 -19.46
C LEU A 221 17.11 14.64 -19.74
N VAL A 222 16.61 15.45 -18.81
CA VAL A 222 16.62 16.91 -18.89
C VAL A 222 17.37 17.49 -17.69
N GLU A 223 18.28 18.41 -17.99
CA GLU A 223 19.20 19.02 -17.02
C GLU A 223 19.33 20.54 -17.22
N ASP A 224 19.87 21.22 -16.21
CA ASP A 224 20.15 22.66 -16.21
C ASP A 224 18.89 23.51 -16.47
N ASP A 225 18.93 24.45 -17.42
CA ASP A 225 17.83 25.34 -17.82
C ASP A 225 17.16 24.88 -19.13
N ALA A 226 17.31 23.60 -19.49
CA ALA A 226 16.80 23.08 -20.75
C ALA A 226 15.27 23.11 -20.81
N THR A 227 14.74 23.08 -22.03
CA THR A 227 13.30 22.97 -22.32
C THR A 227 13.03 21.84 -23.29
N VAL A 228 11.97 21.09 -23.04
CA VAL A 228 11.55 20.00 -23.92
C VAL A 228 10.04 20.02 -24.09
N ALA A 229 9.58 19.96 -25.33
CA ALA A 229 8.20 19.72 -25.68
C ALA A 229 8.12 18.40 -26.45
N ALA A 230 7.49 17.37 -25.89
CA ALA A 230 7.30 16.09 -26.53
C ALA A 230 5.82 15.83 -26.80
N VAL A 231 5.49 15.48 -28.05
CA VAL A 231 4.12 15.24 -28.51
C VAL A 231 4.06 13.86 -29.16
N ASP A 232 3.09 13.05 -28.75
CA ASP A 232 2.84 11.71 -29.29
C ASP A 232 4.09 10.81 -29.28
N CYS A 233 4.93 10.98 -28.27
CA CYS A 233 6.19 10.24 -28.14
C CYS A 233 6.00 8.99 -27.28
N ARG A 234 6.75 7.94 -27.60
CA ARG A 234 6.72 6.68 -26.86
C ARG A 234 8.10 6.35 -26.30
N VAL A 235 8.16 6.15 -24.98
CA VAL A 235 9.35 5.73 -24.25
C VAL A 235 9.05 4.40 -23.58
N ALA A 236 9.87 3.38 -23.86
CA ALA A 236 9.62 2.03 -23.37
C ALA A 236 10.89 1.29 -22.94
N GLU A 237 10.74 0.33 -22.02
CA GLU A 237 11.79 -0.62 -21.63
C GLU A 237 13.07 0.05 -21.13
N THR A 238 12.94 1.10 -20.31
CA THR A 238 14.10 1.85 -19.80
C THR A 238 14.76 1.10 -18.65
N GLY A 239 16.09 1.17 -18.56
CA GLY A 239 16.85 0.61 -17.43
C GLY A 239 16.69 1.40 -16.14
N ALA A 240 16.32 2.68 -16.24
CA ALA A 240 15.97 3.57 -15.14
C ALA A 240 14.63 4.28 -15.43
N GLU A 241 14.58 5.60 -15.40
CA GLU A 241 13.34 6.37 -15.55
C GLU A 241 12.87 6.45 -17.00
N GLY A 242 11.56 6.60 -17.21
CA GLY A 242 11.04 6.99 -18.52
C GLY A 242 11.51 8.40 -18.89
N VAL A 243 11.17 9.37 -18.03
CA VAL A 243 11.62 10.76 -18.12
C VAL A 243 12.24 11.17 -16.79
N ARG A 244 13.45 11.72 -16.82
CA ARG A 244 14.15 12.27 -15.65
C ARG A 244 14.42 13.75 -15.85
N VAL A 245 13.96 14.58 -14.91
CA VAL A 245 14.16 16.03 -14.93
C VAL A 245 14.91 16.44 -13.66
N LEU A 246 16.18 16.81 -13.82
CA LEU A 246 17.06 17.27 -12.72
C LEU A 246 17.01 18.80 -12.55
N GLY A 247 16.67 19.50 -13.63
CA GLY A 247 16.49 20.94 -13.70
C GLY A 247 15.87 21.31 -15.04
N SER A 248 15.11 22.40 -15.07
CA SER A 248 14.60 23.00 -16.29
C SER A 248 14.41 24.50 -16.09
N SER A 249 14.27 25.25 -17.19
CA SER A 249 13.70 26.60 -17.06
C SER A 249 12.28 26.51 -16.48
N PRO A 250 11.84 27.46 -15.66
CA PRO A 250 10.48 27.44 -15.11
C PRO A 250 9.44 27.63 -16.21
N ARG A 251 8.27 26.97 -16.09
CA ARG A 251 7.15 27.24 -17.00
C ARG A 251 6.64 28.68 -16.80
N GLY A 252 6.60 29.46 -17.88
CA GLY A 252 5.96 30.78 -17.91
C GLY A 252 4.44 30.71 -17.99
N THR A 253 3.77 31.86 -18.02
CA THR A 253 2.30 31.96 -18.16
C THR A 253 1.77 31.63 -19.56
N GLN A 254 2.66 31.45 -20.56
CA GLN A 254 2.34 31.24 -21.97
C GLN A 254 2.88 29.90 -22.54
N GLU A 255 3.00 28.85 -21.73
CA GLU A 255 3.53 27.51 -22.13
C GLU A 255 5.01 27.49 -22.58
N ASP A 256 5.70 28.63 -22.58
CA ASP A 256 7.16 28.70 -22.77
C ASP A 256 7.89 28.29 -21.47
N GLY A 257 8.68 27.22 -21.52
CA GLY A 257 9.54 26.76 -20.42
C GLY A 257 9.23 25.34 -19.94
N GLY A 258 10.10 24.79 -19.09
CA GLY A 258 9.93 23.45 -18.49
C GLY A 258 9.99 22.28 -19.46
N VAL A 259 9.46 21.15 -19.01
CA VAL A 259 9.29 19.91 -19.79
C VAL A 259 7.80 19.63 -19.95
N VAL A 260 7.31 19.64 -21.19
CA VAL A 260 5.91 19.40 -21.51
C VAL A 260 5.79 18.11 -22.31
N LEU A 261 4.97 17.17 -21.83
CA LEU A 261 4.65 15.92 -22.51
C LEU A 261 3.16 15.92 -22.84
N THR A 262 2.80 15.76 -24.12
CA THR A 262 1.42 15.71 -24.59
C THR A 262 1.18 14.41 -25.35
N GLY A 263 0.15 13.64 -24.96
CA GLY A 263 -0.19 12.38 -25.64
C GLY A 263 0.92 11.31 -25.59
N CYS A 264 1.84 11.42 -24.62
CA CYS A 264 3.01 10.54 -24.57
C CYS A 264 2.72 9.24 -23.81
N GLU A 265 3.38 8.16 -24.23
CA GLU A 265 3.31 6.85 -23.58
C GLU A 265 4.66 6.48 -22.93
N LEU A 266 4.62 6.19 -21.63
CA LEU A 266 5.75 5.76 -20.80
C LEU A 266 5.48 4.36 -20.29
N LEU A 267 6.24 3.37 -20.76
CA LEU A 267 5.90 1.95 -20.62
C LEU A 267 7.07 1.12 -20.08
N ARG A 268 6.82 0.32 -19.04
CA ARG A 268 7.80 -0.66 -18.51
C ARG A 268 9.15 -0.02 -18.18
N THR A 269 9.11 1.00 -17.33
CA THR A 269 10.31 1.70 -16.85
C THR A 269 11.00 0.91 -15.74
N GLY A 270 12.32 0.94 -15.69
CA GLY A 270 13.14 0.25 -14.68
C GLY A 270 13.09 0.90 -13.29
N THR A 271 12.73 2.18 -13.23
CA THR A 271 12.37 2.90 -12.00
C THR A 271 11.09 3.71 -12.27
N ASP A 272 11.10 5.01 -12.02
CA ASP A 272 9.97 5.92 -12.15
C ASP A 272 9.52 6.08 -13.62
N GLY A 273 8.22 6.27 -13.83
CA GLY A 273 7.71 6.71 -15.13
C GLY A 273 8.22 8.10 -15.49
N VAL A 274 7.97 9.05 -14.58
CA VAL A 274 8.54 10.41 -14.60
C VAL A 274 9.09 10.74 -13.22
N ALA A 275 10.35 11.13 -13.14
CA ALA A 275 10.98 11.61 -11.90
C ALA A 275 11.44 13.05 -12.05
N VAL A 276 11.03 13.89 -11.11
CA VAL A 276 11.36 15.32 -11.04
C VAL A 276 12.08 15.61 -9.72
N SER A 277 13.22 16.28 -9.79
CA SER A 277 14.02 16.68 -8.63
C SER A 277 14.66 18.04 -8.87
N GLY A 278 15.26 18.63 -7.83
CA GLY A 278 15.92 19.94 -7.94
C GLY A 278 14.93 21.03 -8.38
N SER A 279 15.29 21.82 -9.39
CA SER A 279 14.46 22.89 -9.96
C SER A 279 13.58 22.45 -11.13
N GLY A 280 13.44 21.14 -11.37
CA GLY A 280 12.68 20.60 -12.50
C GLY A 280 11.19 20.95 -12.46
N ASP A 281 10.62 21.25 -13.62
CA ASP A 281 9.19 21.55 -13.78
C ASP A 281 8.62 20.80 -14.99
N VAL A 282 7.65 19.92 -14.73
CA VAL A 282 7.08 19.01 -15.72
C VAL A 282 5.56 19.15 -15.80
N LEU A 283 5.04 19.24 -17.02
CA LEU A 283 3.63 19.15 -17.35
C LEU A 283 3.36 17.91 -18.20
N LEU A 284 2.41 17.08 -17.78
CA LEU A 284 1.88 15.97 -18.54
C LEU A 284 0.43 16.27 -18.92
N VAL A 285 0.11 16.19 -20.20
CA VAL A 285 -1.24 16.35 -20.73
C VAL A 285 -1.59 15.09 -21.54
N ASP A 286 -2.72 14.45 -21.23
CA ASP A 286 -3.20 13.25 -21.92
C ASP A 286 -2.14 12.12 -22.02
N CYS A 287 -1.25 12.04 -21.03
CA CYS A 287 -0.17 11.06 -21.02
C CYS A 287 -0.59 9.75 -20.34
N ARG A 288 0.02 8.64 -20.77
CA ARG A 288 -0.14 7.32 -20.15
C ARG A 288 1.18 6.82 -19.60
N VAL A 289 1.23 6.55 -18.30
CA VAL A 289 2.36 5.95 -17.58
C VAL A 289 1.96 4.59 -17.08
N ARG A 290 2.68 3.53 -17.47
CA ARG A 290 2.21 2.17 -17.26
C ARG A 290 3.32 1.14 -17.01
N ASP A 291 3.04 0.19 -16.13
CA ASP A 291 3.85 -1.01 -15.85
C ASP A 291 5.30 -0.68 -15.38
N GLY A 292 5.52 0.47 -14.74
CA GLY A 292 6.82 0.87 -14.22
C GLY A 292 7.23 0.11 -12.95
N ALA A 293 8.53 -0.13 -12.77
CA ALA A 293 9.09 -0.83 -11.61
C ALA A 293 9.17 0.06 -10.34
N GLY A 294 9.16 1.38 -10.50
CA GLY A 294 9.10 2.37 -9.42
C GLY A 294 7.76 3.11 -9.37
N PRO A 295 7.76 4.35 -8.84
CA PRO A 295 6.61 5.23 -8.91
C PRO A 295 6.15 5.56 -10.34
N GLY A 296 4.88 5.92 -10.51
CA GLY A 296 4.39 6.41 -11.81
C GLY A 296 4.95 7.79 -12.11
N VAL A 297 4.58 8.77 -11.28
CA VAL A 297 5.14 10.13 -11.30
C VAL A 297 5.61 10.53 -9.92
N GLY A 298 6.89 10.86 -9.80
CA GLY A 298 7.55 11.28 -8.56
C GLY A 298 8.08 12.70 -8.65
N ALA A 299 7.85 13.50 -7.60
CA ALA A 299 8.45 14.80 -7.41
C ALA A 299 9.13 14.87 -6.04
N GLU A 300 10.40 15.26 -6.03
CA GLU A 300 11.23 15.39 -4.82
C GLU A 300 11.89 16.77 -4.76
N ASP A 301 12.43 17.12 -3.59
CA ASP A 301 13.07 18.41 -3.31
C ASP A 301 12.19 19.64 -3.64
N GLU A 302 12.55 20.46 -4.62
CA GLU A 302 11.75 21.62 -5.08
C GLU A 302 11.03 21.34 -6.41
N GLY A 303 11.07 20.09 -6.87
CA GLY A 303 10.52 19.65 -8.14
C GLY A 303 9.02 19.89 -8.25
N ARG A 304 8.57 20.15 -9.48
CA ARG A 304 7.17 20.41 -9.82
C ARG A 304 6.68 19.44 -10.87
N ALA A 305 5.58 18.75 -10.58
CA ALA A 305 4.90 17.86 -11.51
C ALA A 305 3.43 18.25 -11.60
N GLU A 306 2.95 18.49 -12.81
CA GLU A 306 1.55 18.75 -13.10
C GLU A 306 1.03 17.73 -14.11
N LEU A 307 -0.13 17.13 -13.80
CA LEU A 307 -0.78 16.14 -14.63
C LEU A 307 -2.19 16.62 -14.97
N VAL A 308 -2.53 16.59 -16.25
CA VAL A 308 -3.85 16.95 -16.77
C VAL A 308 -4.34 15.80 -17.63
N ASP A 309 -5.48 15.22 -17.26
CA ASP A 309 -6.16 14.17 -18.00
C ASP A 309 -5.28 12.94 -18.30
N CYS A 310 -4.38 12.62 -17.35
CA CYS A 310 -3.41 11.54 -17.48
C CYS A 310 -3.88 10.20 -16.89
N GLN A 311 -3.20 9.11 -17.29
CA GLN A 311 -3.44 7.76 -16.77
C GLN A 311 -2.14 7.17 -16.21
N VAL A 312 -2.15 6.80 -14.93
CA VAL A 312 -1.04 6.11 -14.25
C VAL A 312 -1.52 4.72 -13.82
N GLU A 313 -0.96 3.67 -14.42
CA GLU A 313 -1.47 2.30 -14.28
C GLU A 313 -0.40 1.27 -13.90
N ARG A 314 -0.75 0.34 -13.00
CA ARG A 314 0.02 -0.88 -12.70
C ARG A 314 1.48 -0.61 -12.33
N THR A 315 1.72 0.41 -11.51
CA THR A 315 3.06 0.72 -10.98
C THR A 315 3.45 -0.27 -9.88
N HIS A 316 4.71 -0.68 -9.86
CA HIS A 316 5.26 -1.46 -8.73
C HIS A 316 5.51 -0.58 -7.49
N GLY A 317 5.76 0.71 -7.68
CA GLY A 317 5.77 1.70 -6.59
C GLY A 317 4.40 2.35 -6.38
N SER A 318 4.40 3.47 -5.66
CA SER A 318 3.20 4.29 -5.53
C SER A 318 2.87 4.97 -6.87
N GLY A 319 1.60 5.20 -7.17
CA GLY A 319 1.22 5.82 -8.44
C GLY A 319 1.77 7.24 -8.58
N LEU A 320 1.49 8.07 -7.59
CA LEU A 320 2.00 9.44 -7.47
C LEU A 320 2.79 9.59 -6.16
N VAL A 321 3.93 10.29 -6.22
CA VAL A 321 4.78 10.55 -5.05
C VAL A 321 5.20 12.02 -5.01
N ALA A 322 5.03 12.66 -3.85
CA ALA A 322 5.60 13.96 -3.56
C ALA A 322 6.34 13.94 -2.21
N ARG A 323 7.61 14.37 -2.21
CA ARG A 323 8.48 14.41 -1.01
C ARG A 323 9.28 15.70 -0.93
N GLY A 324 9.91 15.96 0.21
CA GLY A 324 10.69 17.18 0.41
C GLY A 324 9.78 18.41 0.41
N ASN A 325 10.06 19.42 -0.42
CA ASN A 325 9.21 20.60 -0.60
C ASN A 325 8.50 20.59 -1.98
N ALA A 326 8.37 19.41 -2.60
CA ALA A 326 7.89 19.26 -3.96
C ALA A 326 6.43 19.70 -4.12
N ARG A 327 6.05 20.05 -5.35
CA ARG A 327 4.68 20.42 -5.70
C ARG A 327 4.13 19.45 -6.74
N LEU A 328 3.01 18.80 -6.43
CA LEU A 328 2.35 17.88 -7.35
C LEU A 328 0.89 18.29 -7.54
N ALA A 329 0.49 18.55 -8.78
CA ALA A 329 -0.90 18.83 -9.12
C ALA A 329 -1.41 17.81 -10.13
N ALA A 330 -2.63 17.29 -9.92
CA ALA A 330 -3.24 16.33 -10.83
C ALA A 330 -4.72 16.69 -11.04
N ARG A 331 -5.13 16.93 -12.29
CA ARG A 331 -6.52 17.23 -12.67
C ARG A 331 -7.01 16.20 -13.66
N GLY A 332 -8.21 15.65 -13.46
CA GLY A 332 -8.80 14.67 -14.39
C GLY A 332 -7.98 13.38 -14.54
N THR A 333 -7.03 13.14 -13.63
CA THR A 333 -6.03 12.08 -13.75
C THR A 333 -6.48 10.85 -13.00
N SER A 334 -6.33 9.68 -13.62
CA SER A 334 -6.64 8.38 -13.01
C SER A 334 -5.36 7.63 -12.62
N VAL A 335 -5.32 7.11 -11.39
CA VAL A 335 -4.26 6.29 -10.83
C VAL A 335 -4.85 4.94 -10.42
N SER A 336 -4.35 3.85 -10.99
CA SER A 336 -4.87 2.51 -10.69
C SER A 336 -3.82 1.40 -10.69
N GLY A 337 -4.03 0.38 -9.85
CA GLY A 337 -3.22 -0.85 -9.86
C GLY A 337 -1.84 -0.69 -9.22
N SER A 338 -1.64 0.29 -8.34
CA SER A 338 -0.36 0.53 -7.67
C SER A 338 -0.06 -0.58 -6.64
N ARG A 339 1.15 -1.16 -6.66
CA ARG A 339 1.58 -2.15 -5.65
C ARG A 339 2.01 -1.54 -4.32
N ALA A 340 1.99 -0.21 -4.22
CA ALA A 340 2.13 0.51 -2.95
C ALA A 340 0.89 1.40 -2.71
N ASN A 341 1.08 2.70 -2.48
CA ASN A 341 -0.03 3.65 -2.32
C ASN A 341 -0.50 4.18 -3.69
N GLY A 342 -1.72 4.69 -3.78
CA GLY A 342 -2.15 5.41 -4.99
C GLY A 342 -1.43 6.75 -5.11
N LEU A 343 -1.49 7.53 -4.04
CA LEU A 343 -0.79 8.80 -3.85
C LEU A 343 -0.07 8.78 -2.48
N LEU A 344 1.21 9.12 -2.47
CA LEU A 344 2.02 9.31 -1.26
C LEU A 344 2.56 10.74 -1.21
N ALA A 345 2.17 11.49 -0.18
CA ALA A 345 2.68 12.84 0.10
C ALA A 345 3.39 12.85 1.46
N GLY A 346 4.67 13.22 1.46
CA GLY A 346 5.49 13.33 2.67
C GLY A 346 6.38 14.58 2.67
N GLY A 347 7.18 14.76 3.72
CA GLY A 347 7.94 15.98 3.95
C GLY A 347 7.03 17.21 4.14
N ARG A 348 7.36 18.33 3.48
CA ARG A 348 6.56 19.56 3.39
C ARG A 348 5.99 19.74 1.99
N SER A 349 5.71 18.63 1.30
CA SER A 349 5.21 18.67 -0.06
C SER A 349 3.80 19.27 -0.12
N ARG A 350 3.45 19.84 -1.29
CA ARG A 350 2.12 20.35 -1.56
C ARG A 350 1.51 19.57 -2.71
N VAL A 351 0.41 18.88 -2.42
CA VAL A 351 -0.30 18.05 -3.38
C VAL A 351 -1.74 18.51 -3.53
N SER A 352 -2.18 18.67 -4.78
CA SER A 352 -3.57 18.96 -5.12
C SER A 352 -4.07 17.99 -6.18
N VAL A 353 -5.16 17.28 -5.90
CA VAL A 353 -5.82 16.38 -6.86
C VAL A 353 -7.26 16.84 -7.05
N ALA A 354 -7.68 17.09 -8.29
CA ALA A 354 -9.02 17.56 -8.62
C ALA A 354 -9.67 16.69 -9.70
N ALA A 355 -10.91 16.27 -9.47
CA ALA A 355 -11.66 15.39 -10.38
C ALA A 355 -10.87 14.15 -10.82
N GLY A 356 -10.06 13.59 -9.91
CA GLY A 356 -9.19 12.44 -10.18
C GLY A 356 -9.72 11.14 -9.59
N ASP A 357 -9.20 10.02 -10.10
CA ASP A 357 -9.50 8.68 -9.62
C ASP A 357 -8.24 8.07 -8.99
N VAL A 358 -8.29 7.60 -7.75
CA VAL A 358 -7.18 6.92 -7.08
C VAL A 358 -7.67 5.61 -6.50
N THR A 359 -7.49 4.52 -7.24
CA THR A 359 -8.14 3.24 -6.93
C THR A 359 -7.20 2.04 -7.06
N SER A 360 -7.58 0.89 -6.49
CA SER A 360 -6.88 -0.38 -6.73
C SER A 360 -5.40 -0.35 -6.29
N SER A 361 -5.15 0.10 -5.06
CA SER A 361 -3.82 0.15 -4.45
C SER A 361 -3.62 -1.00 -3.45
N THR A 362 -2.39 -1.50 -3.29
CA THR A 362 -2.07 -2.57 -2.32
C THR A 362 -1.99 -2.07 -0.87
N PHE A 363 -1.63 -0.80 -0.66
CA PHE A 363 -1.78 -0.12 0.63
C PHE A 363 -2.87 0.95 0.49
N SER A 364 -2.83 1.97 1.34
CA SER A 364 -3.76 3.09 1.31
C SER A 364 -3.83 3.79 -0.07
N ALA A 365 -5.02 4.22 -0.49
CA ALA A 365 -5.18 4.89 -1.77
C ALA A 365 -4.54 6.29 -1.75
N VAL A 366 -4.79 7.09 -0.73
CA VAL A 366 -4.10 8.36 -0.46
C VAL A 366 -3.45 8.33 0.92
N HIS A 367 -2.16 8.65 1.00
CA HIS A 367 -1.42 8.73 2.25
C HIS A 367 -0.69 10.08 2.35
N ALA A 368 -1.09 10.90 3.32
CA ALA A 368 -0.42 12.14 3.71
C ALA A 368 0.28 11.96 5.07
N CYS A 369 1.59 12.19 5.12
CA CYS A 369 2.42 12.07 6.32
C CYS A 369 3.33 13.29 6.51
N ASP A 370 4.13 13.28 7.58
CA ASP A 370 5.01 14.38 7.98
C ASP A 370 4.27 15.73 8.12
N ASP A 371 4.62 16.73 7.31
CA ASP A 371 4.04 18.08 7.25
C ASP A 371 3.41 18.36 5.86
N ALA A 372 3.02 17.29 5.15
CA ALA A 372 2.52 17.41 3.79
C ALA A 372 1.14 18.10 3.76
N GLN A 373 0.93 18.96 2.77
CA GLN A 373 -0.34 19.63 2.52
C GLN A 373 -1.04 18.95 1.34
N VAL A 374 -2.17 18.28 1.59
CA VAL A 374 -2.90 17.53 0.57
C VAL A 374 -4.32 18.07 0.42
N THR A 375 -4.67 18.51 -0.79
CA THR A 375 -6.02 18.95 -1.16
C THR A 375 -6.62 17.98 -2.17
N LEU A 376 -7.81 17.46 -1.88
CA LEU A 376 -8.55 16.55 -2.75
C LEU A 376 -9.91 17.16 -3.06
N THR A 377 -10.23 17.38 -4.34
CA THR A 377 -11.49 18.00 -4.76
C THR A 377 -12.23 17.09 -5.73
N ALA A 378 -13.45 16.67 -5.37
CA ALA A 378 -14.31 15.83 -6.20
C ALA A 378 -13.64 14.54 -6.72
N CYS A 379 -12.82 13.89 -5.90
CA CYS A 379 -12.09 12.68 -6.29
C CYS A 379 -12.89 11.40 -6.02
N ARG A 380 -12.65 10.34 -6.81
CA ARG A 380 -13.06 8.97 -6.48
C ARG A 380 -11.87 8.19 -5.96
N ILE A 381 -11.99 7.62 -4.77
CA ILE A 381 -10.90 6.98 -4.05
C ILE A 381 -11.38 5.64 -3.54
N GLY A 382 -10.59 4.56 -3.63
CA GLY A 382 -11.09 3.28 -3.13
C GLY A 382 -10.41 2.02 -3.62
N ALA A 383 -11.10 0.89 -3.43
CA ALA A 383 -10.63 -0.44 -3.80
C ALA A 383 -9.23 -0.74 -3.24
N THR A 384 -9.08 -0.67 -1.92
CA THR A 384 -7.81 -0.85 -1.20
C THR A 384 -8.02 -1.73 0.02
N PRO A 385 -7.06 -2.60 0.40
CA PRO A 385 -7.18 -3.41 1.61
C PRO A 385 -7.00 -2.59 2.90
N GLU A 386 -6.46 -1.36 2.83
CA GLU A 386 -6.24 -0.49 3.98
C GLU A 386 -7.22 0.68 4.00
N HIS A 387 -6.70 1.90 3.86
CA HIS A 387 -7.45 3.13 3.99
C HIS A 387 -7.69 3.79 2.64
N GLY A 388 -8.88 4.37 2.44
CA GLY A 388 -9.12 5.24 1.30
C GLY A 388 -8.21 6.47 1.38
N ILE A 389 -8.33 7.22 2.48
CA ILE A 389 -7.50 8.38 2.79
C ILE A 389 -6.90 8.18 4.18
N ARG A 390 -5.57 8.32 4.30
CA ARG A 390 -4.87 8.36 5.59
C ARG A 390 -4.10 9.67 5.72
N ALA A 391 -4.32 10.38 6.81
CA ALA A 391 -3.52 11.52 7.25
C ALA A 391 -2.91 11.21 8.62
N THR A 392 -1.59 11.36 8.73
CA THR A 392 -0.82 11.05 9.94
C THR A 392 0.21 12.16 10.24
N ASP A 393 0.99 11.99 11.31
CA ASP A 393 1.97 12.97 11.79
C ASP A 393 1.35 14.36 11.99
N ARG A 394 1.78 15.39 11.23
CA ARG A 394 1.26 16.76 11.24
C ARG A 394 0.72 17.17 9.86
N ALA A 395 0.35 16.20 9.03
CA ALA A 395 -0.14 16.46 7.69
C ALA A 395 -1.41 17.32 7.72
N GLU A 396 -1.58 18.18 6.72
CA GLU A 396 -2.75 19.02 6.52
C GLU A 396 -3.59 18.46 5.36
N LEU A 397 -4.72 17.84 5.70
CA LEU A 397 -5.66 17.27 4.74
C LEU A 397 -6.86 18.20 4.53
N THR A 398 -7.13 18.57 3.28
CA THR A 398 -8.37 19.24 2.88
C THR A 398 -9.09 18.38 1.83
N VAL A 399 -10.36 18.07 2.07
CA VAL A 399 -11.19 17.30 1.14
C VAL A 399 -12.48 18.05 0.87
N GLU A 400 -12.76 18.29 -0.41
CA GLU A 400 -13.96 18.99 -0.88
C GLU A 400 -14.72 18.11 -1.87
N GLY A 401 -15.76 17.44 -1.39
CA GLY A 401 -16.56 16.51 -2.18
C GLY A 401 -15.82 15.21 -2.54
N GLY A 402 -16.50 14.38 -3.33
CA GLY A 402 -15.98 13.12 -3.83
C GLY A 402 -16.55 11.89 -3.13
N ARG A 403 -15.96 10.74 -3.44
CA ARG A 403 -16.41 9.44 -2.93
C ARG A 403 -15.24 8.55 -2.56
N VAL A 404 -15.24 8.03 -1.35
CA VAL A 404 -14.36 6.95 -0.90
C VAL A 404 -15.17 5.66 -0.83
N ALA A 405 -14.70 4.57 -1.44
CA ALA A 405 -15.42 3.31 -1.38
C ALA A 405 -14.55 2.05 -1.36
N ASP A 406 -15.10 0.96 -0.82
CA ASP A 406 -14.53 -0.38 -0.89
C ASP A 406 -13.12 -0.44 -0.26
N CYS A 407 -13.02 -0.03 1.01
CA CYS A 407 -11.77 0.01 1.78
C CYS A 407 -11.76 -1.07 2.89
N GLY A 408 -10.70 -1.86 2.98
CA GLY A 408 -10.61 -2.99 3.92
C GLY A 408 -10.42 -2.60 5.39
N LEU A 409 -9.94 -1.38 5.67
CA LEU A 409 -9.89 -0.78 7.01
C LEU A 409 -10.85 0.41 7.08
N ALA A 410 -10.34 1.65 7.06
CA ALA A 410 -11.16 2.84 7.19
C ALA A 410 -11.30 3.59 5.86
N GLY A 411 -12.48 4.13 5.56
CA GLY A 411 -12.62 5.06 4.42
C GLY A 411 -11.69 6.27 4.59
N VAL A 412 -11.79 6.96 5.73
CA VAL A 412 -10.88 8.05 6.10
C VAL A 412 -10.30 7.80 7.48
N ARG A 413 -8.97 7.83 7.61
CA ARG A 413 -8.26 7.75 8.87
C ARG A 413 -7.40 8.99 9.09
N ILE A 414 -7.62 9.67 10.21
CA ILE A 414 -6.85 10.84 10.63
C ILE A 414 -6.31 10.52 12.01
N ASP A 415 -5.00 10.39 12.16
CA ASP A 415 -4.37 9.99 13.42
C ASP A 415 -3.19 10.89 13.82
N THR A 416 -2.65 10.66 15.02
CA THR A 416 -1.50 11.39 15.57
C THR A 416 -1.81 12.88 15.82
N ALA A 417 -1.25 13.80 15.05
CA ALA A 417 -1.45 15.25 15.18
C ALA A 417 -1.88 15.89 13.84
N ALA A 418 -2.37 15.08 12.90
CA ALA A 418 -2.79 15.55 11.58
C ALA A 418 -4.00 16.48 11.68
N HIS A 419 -4.03 17.51 10.83
CA HIS A 419 -5.15 18.42 10.68
C HIS A 419 -6.00 18.01 9.48
N ALA A 420 -7.32 18.02 9.62
CA ALA A 420 -8.22 17.64 8.55
C ALA A 420 -9.45 18.54 8.48
N ARG A 421 -9.76 19.03 7.28
CA ARG A 421 -11.06 19.62 6.93
C ARG A 421 -11.68 18.80 5.81
N VAL A 422 -12.78 18.14 6.10
CA VAL A 422 -13.47 17.25 5.15
C VAL A 422 -14.88 17.76 4.99
N ARG A 423 -15.26 18.11 3.76
CA ARG A 423 -16.57 18.64 3.43
C ARG A 423 -17.24 17.87 2.29
N SER A 424 -18.53 17.57 2.43
CA SER A 424 -19.38 16.96 1.39
C SER A 424 -18.85 15.61 0.86
N LEU A 425 -18.11 14.84 1.68
CA LEU A 425 -17.51 13.57 1.30
C LEU A 425 -18.50 12.40 1.49
N SER A 426 -18.64 11.54 0.49
CA SER A 426 -19.35 10.26 0.62
C SER A 426 -18.38 9.12 0.89
N VAL A 427 -18.58 8.36 1.97
CA VAL A 427 -17.79 7.17 2.32
C VAL A 427 -18.70 5.95 2.32
N VAL A 428 -18.40 4.95 1.49
CA VAL A 428 -19.31 3.84 1.21
C VAL A 428 -18.60 2.50 1.32
N ARG A 429 -19.12 1.57 2.11
CA ARG A 429 -18.58 0.20 2.28
C ARG A 429 -17.11 0.17 2.70
N GLY A 430 -16.90 0.00 3.99
CA GLY A 430 -15.59 -0.30 4.56
C GLY A 430 -15.73 -0.81 5.98
N GLN A 431 -14.64 -1.30 6.57
CA GLN A 431 -14.70 -1.79 7.94
C GLN A 431 -15.09 -0.67 8.92
N SER A 432 -14.49 0.51 8.77
CA SER A 432 -14.89 1.75 9.45
C SER A 432 -15.12 2.86 8.43
N GLY A 433 -16.05 3.78 8.69
CA GLY A 433 -16.28 4.92 7.80
C GLY A 433 -15.19 6.00 7.93
N ILE A 434 -15.33 6.88 8.92
CA ILE A 434 -14.37 7.95 9.23
C ILE A 434 -13.86 7.78 10.66
N THR A 435 -12.54 7.70 10.81
CA THR A 435 -11.86 7.58 12.11
C THR A 435 -11.00 8.81 12.37
N ALA A 436 -11.38 9.61 13.36
CA ALA A 436 -10.71 10.83 13.79
C ALA A 436 -10.01 10.60 15.15
N GLU A 437 -8.77 10.12 15.12
CA GLU A 437 -7.90 9.79 16.26
C GLU A 437 -6.72 10.77 16.38
N SER A 438 -6.92 12.00 15.94
CA SER A 438 -5.89 13.04 15.94
C SER A 438 -6.07 14.04 17.07
N THR A 439 -4.93 14.48 17.62
CA THR A 439 -4.81 15.63 18.52
C THR A 439 -4.84 16.97 17.78
N GLY A 440 -4.69 16.95 16.45
CA GLY A 440 -4.84 18.09 15.56
C GLY A 440 -6.31 18.49 15.36
N THR A 441 -6.52 19.58 14.63
CA THR A 441 -7.87 20.07 14.33
C THR A 441 -8.54 19.20 13.28
N VAL A 442 -9.65 18.56 13.63
CA VAL A 442 -10.46 17.76 12.70
C VAL A 442 -11.87 18.35 12.60
N VAL A 443 -12.27 18.71 11.39
CA VAL A 443 -13.60 19.25 11.07
C VAL A 443 -14.21 18.43 9.94
N LEU A 444 -15.39 17.86 10.19
CA LEU A 444 -16.18 17.08 9.25
C LEU A 444 -17.51 17.81 9.02
N GLU A 445 -17.78 18.21 7.78
CA GLU A 445 -19.01 18.93 7.41
C GLU A 445 -19.71 18.18 6.27
N GLU A 446 -21.02 18.00 6.35
CA GLU A 446 -21.84 17.42 5.28
C GLU A 446 -21.35 16.04 4.77
N CYS A 447 -20.68 15.26 5.61
CA CYS A 447 -20.15 13.95 5.21
C CYS A 447 -21.22 12.86 5.33
N ASP A 448 -21.32 11.99 4.34
CA ASP A 448 -22.26 10.85 4.32
C ASP A 448 -21.50 9.53 4.38
N VAL A 449 -21.72 8.75 5.45
CA VAL A 449 -21.12 7.44 5.66
C VAL A 449 -22.20 6.37 5.55
N THR A 450 -22.04 5.43 4.62
CA THR A 450 -23.01 4.36 4.35
C THR A 450 -22.36 2.99 4.39
N ASP A 451 -23.04 2.02 5.01
CA ASP A 451 -22.69 0.59 5.01
C ASP A 451 -21.30 0.29 5.61
N ALA A 452 -20.99 0.86 6.78
CA ALA A 452 -19.76 0.54 7.51
C ALA A 452 -19.92 -0.75 8.34
N GLU A 453 -19.02 -1.72 8.22
CA GLU A 453 -19.12 -3.00 8.94
C GLU A 453 -19.03 -2.84 10.46
N ARG A 454 -18.32 -1.80 10.93
CA ARG A 454 -18.16 -1.46 12.36
C ARG A 454 -18.78 -0.10 12.66
N ALA A 455 -17.93 0.89 12.94
CA ALA A 455 -18.36 2.23 13.28
C ALA A 455 -18.49 3.10 12.02
N GLY A 456 -19.57 3.87 11.94
CA GLY A 456 -19.71 4.87 10.88
C GLY A 456 -18.69 6.00 11.04
N ILE A 457 -18.78 6.74 12.15
CA ILE A 457 -17.79 7.76 12.52
C ILE A 457 -17.27 7.44 13.93
N SER A 458 -15.95 7.48 14.13
CA SER A 458 -15.31 7.27 15.42
C SER A 458 -14.40 8.43 15.80
N CYS A 459 -14.63 9.03 16.95
CA CYS A 459 -13.75 10.03 17.58
C CYS A 459 -12.82 9.30 18.57
N GLY A 460 -11.51 9.49 18.46
CA GLY A 460 -10.52 8.83 19.30
C GLY A 460 -10.51 9.33 20.74
N THR A 461 -9.77 8.63 21.59
CA THR A 461 -9.57 9.00 23.01
C THR A 461 -9.00 10.40 23.16
N GLY A 462 -9.61 11.23 24.00
CA GLY A 462 -9.14 12.59 24.31
C GLY A 462 -9.21 13.57 23.13
N THR A 463 -9.88 13.21 22.03
CA THR A 463 -9.98 14.06 20.84
C THR A 463 -11.17 15.01 20.93
N ALA A 464 -11.14 16.09 20.14
CA ALA A 464 -12.20 17.09 20.08
C ALA A 464 -12.58 17.46 18.63
N PRO A 465 -12.97 16.49 17.78
CA PRO A 465 -13.39 16.79 16.41
C PRO A 465 -14.73 17.55 16.39
N VAL A 466 -14.94 18.32 15.31
CA VAL A 466 -16.20 19.03 15.03
C VAL A 466 -16.92 18.32 13.89
N LEU A 467 -18.16 17.92 14.12
CA LEU A 467 -19.03 17.25 13.15
C LEU A 467 -20.26 18.12 12.91
N ARG A 468 -20.52 18.51 11.66
CA ARG A 468 -21.70 19.29 11.27
C ARG A 468 -22.42 18.66 10.09
N ASP A 469 -23.73 18.50 10.21
CA ASP A 469 -24.61 18.02 9.13
C ASP A 469 -24.16 16.67 8.52
N CYS A 470 -23.46 15.85 9.31
CA CYS A 470 -23.00 14.53 8.88
C CYS A 470 -24.12 13.50 8.97
N ARG A 471 -24.13 12.55 8.03
CA ARG A 471 -25.09 11.45 7.96
C ARG A 471 -24.36 10.12 8.06
N VAL A 472 -24.88 9.23 8.89
CA VAL A 472 -24.39 7.86 9.03
C VAL A 472 -25.55 6.91 8.83
N SER A 473 -25.37 5.89 8.00
CA SER A 473 -26.35 4.83 7.82
C SER A 473 -25.78 3.44 7.56
N GLY A 474 -26.48 2.40 8.02
CA GLY A 474 -26.09 1.02 7.75
C GLY A 474 -24.83 0.57 8.49
N SER A 475 -24.60 1.07 9.72
CA SER A 475 -23.40 0.74 10.50
C SER A 475 -23.57 -0.53 11.33
N GLY A 476 -22.59 -1.42 11.35
CA GLY A 476 -22.67 -2.69 12.08
C GLY A 476 -22.59 -2.58 13.61
N THR A 477 -21.56 -1.91 14.16
CA THR A 477 -21.38 -1.84 15.63
C THR A 477 -21.99 -0.57 16.24
N ALA A 478 -21.76 0.58 15.61
CA ALA A 478 -22.36 1.83 16.05
C ALA A 478 -22.34 2.90 14.94
N GLY A 479 -23.29 3.82 14.96
CA GLY A 479 -23.28 4.94 14.03
C GLY A 479 -22.17 5.94 14.34
N LEU A 480 -22.17 6.46 15.56
CA LEU A 480 -21.17 7.39 16.09
C LEU A 480 -20.53 6.83 17.37
N VAL A 481 -19.21 6.72 17.38
CA VAL A 481 -18.44 6.34 18.58
C VAL A 481 -17.63 7.54 19.06
N ILE A 482 -17.74 7.84 20.35
CA ILE A 482 -16.99 8.90 21.02
C ILE A 482 -16.07 8.22 22.01
N GLY A 483 -14.76 8.31 21.80
CA GLY A 483 -13.75 7.65 22.63
C GLY A 483 -13.70 8.19 24.07
N GLU A 484 -12.91 7.53 24.92
CA GLU A 484 -12.73 7.99 26.31
C GLU A 484 -12.26 9.43 26.38
N ARG A 485 -12.79 10.20 27.33
CA ARG A 485 -12.36 11.59 27.59
C ARG A 485 -12.44 12.51 26.36
N ALA A 486 -13.09 12.08 25.28
CA ALA A 486 -13.24 12.88 24.08
C ALA A 486 -14.30 13.96 24.31
N THR A 487 -14.12 15.11 23.66
CA THR A 487 -15.00 16.28 23.79
C THR A 487 -15.46 16.80 22.42
N PRO A 488 -16.02 15.93 21.54
CA PRO A 488 -16.43 16.37 20.22
C PRO A 488 -17.63 17.32 20.28
N SER A 489 -17.73 18.18 19.27
CA SER A 489 -18.92 18.99 18.98
C SER A 489 -19.67 18.36 17.81
N VAL A 490 -20.94 18.02 18.01
CA VAL A 490 -21.78 17.38 16.99
C VAL A 490 -23.05 18.19 16.81
N GLU A 491 -23.29 18.67 15.60
CA GLU A 491 -24.40 19.57 15.28
C GLU A 491 -25.13 19.10 14.01
N GLY A 492 -26.47 19.06 14.04
CA GLY A 492 -27.29 18.77 12.85
C GLY A 492 -27.08 17.39 12.22
N CYS A 493 -26.45 16.46 12.94
CA CYS A 493 -26.09 15.15 12.39
C CYS A 493 -27.28 14.16 12.40
N THR A 494 -27.19 13.12 11.57
CA THR A 494 -28.19 12.03 11.53
C THR A 494 -27.49 10.67 11.56
N VAL A 495 -27.95 9.77 12.43
CA VAL A 495 -27.56 8.36 12.47
C VAL A 495 -28.80 7.51 12.25
N ARG A 496 -28.76 6.58 11.30
CA ARG A 496 -29.88 5.67 11.05
C ARG A 496 -29.43 4.25 10.72
N ASP A 497 -30.32 3.29 10.91
CA ASP A 497 -30.09 1.92 10.41
C ASP A 497 -28.81 1.28 10.98
N ALA A 498 -28.53 1.49 12.27
CA ALA A 498 -27.37 0.91 12.93
C ALA A 498 -27.73 -0.45 13.55
N SER A 499 -27.03 -1.53 13.18
CA SER A 499 -27.29 -2.86 13.76
C SER A 499 -26.94 -2.92 15.26
N GLY A 500 -25.99 -2.10 15.70
CA GLY A 500 -25.68 -1.88 17.12
C GLY A 500 -26.34 -0.63 17.68
N SER A 501 -25.57 0.18 18.40
CA SER A 501 -26.08 1.41 19.03
C SER A 501 -25.97 2.61 18.09
N GLY A 502 -26.88 3.58 18.19
CA GLY A 502 -26.78 4.79 17.37
C GLY A 502 -25.55 5.62 17.72
N VAL A 503 -25.44 6.00 19.00
CA VAL A 503 -24.30 6.73 19.57
C VAL A 503 -23.74 5.97 20.76
N VAL A 504 -22.42 5.86 20.84
CA VAL A 504 -21.70 5.31 21.99
C VAL A 504 -20.79 6.39 22.55
N VAL A 505 -21.06 6.83 23.77
CA VAL A 505 -20.22 7.77 24.52
C VAL A 505 -19.31 6.99 25.44
N GLY A 506 -18.01 7.06 25.16
CA GLY A 506 -16.98 6.38 25.91
C GLY A 506 -16.82 6.92 27.33
N PRO A 507 -16.20 6.13 28.23
CA PRO A 507 -16.02 6.52 29.63
C PRO A 507 -15.31 7.86 29.81
N GLY A 508 -15.83 8.66 30.74
CA GLY A 508 -15.32 10.01 31.03
C GLY A 508 -15.34 11.01 29.86
N ALA A 509 -15.94 10.69 28.71
CA ALA A 509 -16.11 11.63 27.61
C ALA A 509 -17.09 12.74 27.99
N GLU A 510 -16.97 13.91 27.37
CA GLU A 510 -17.84 15.07 27.58
C GLU A 510 -18.26 15.72 26.24
N PRO A 511 -18.99 15.01 25.37
CA PRO A 511 -19.42 15.57 24.08
C PRO A 511 -20.46 16.67 24.24
N ARG A 512 -20.51 17.55 23.23
CA ARG A 512 -21.58 18.53 23.03
C ARG A 512 -22.34 18.16 21.77
N ILE A 513 -23.60 17.77 21.93
CA ILE A 513 -24.43 17.24 20.85
C ILE A 513 -25.71 18.08 20.77
N THR A 514 -25.95 18.68 19.62
CA THR A 514 -27.12 19.53 19.36
C THR A 514 -27.81 19.09 18.07
N ALA A 515 -29.13 18.98 18.10
CA ALA A 515 -29.96 18.63 16.94
C ALA A 515 -29.56 17.30 16.25
N LEU A 516 -29.13 16.29 17.03
CA LEU A 516 -28.84 14.96 16.50
C LEU A 516 -30.12 14.13 16.36
N THR A 517 -30.31 13.50 15.20
CA THR A 517 -31.37 12.50 14.99
C THR A 517 -30.79 11.10 14.93
N VAL A 518 -31.26 10.19 15.79
CA VAL A 518 -30.92 8.76 15.76
C VAL A 518 -32.19 7.96 15.49
N ALA A 519 -32.16 7.07 14.49
CA ALA A 519 -33.33 6.28 14.09
C ALA A 519 -33.01 4.81 13.77
N ARG A 520 -33.90 3.88 14.12
CA ARG A 520 -33.85 2.45 13.72
C ARG A 520 -32.51 1.80 14.10
N THR A 521 -32.31 1.60 15.40
CA THR A 521 -31.09 0.98 15.95
C THR A 521 -31.39 -0.41 16.50
N GLY A 522 -30.49 -1.38 16.30
CA GLY A 522 -30.63 -2.73 16.83
C GLY A 522 -30.47 -2.79 18.35
N LYS A 523 -29.63 -1.92 18.92
CA LYS A 523 -29.49 -1.71 20.37
C LYS A 523 -30.02 -0.32 20.77
N ASN A 524 -29.35 0.36 21.69
CA ASN A 524 -29.72 1.68 22.20
C ASN A 524 -29.56 2.78 21.13
N SER A 525 -30.39 3.82 21.19
CA SER A 525 -30.12 5.02 20.39
C SER A 525 -28.88 5.76 20.91
N VAL A 526 -28.74 5.85 22.23
CA VAL A 526 -27.55 6.41 22.90
C VAL A 526 -27.14 5.50 24.05
N PHE A 527 -25.87 5.13 24.08
CA PHE A 527 -25.22 4.47 25.21
C PHE A 527 -24.21 5.42 25.83
N VAL A 528 -24.36 5.72 27.13
CA VAL A 528 -23.46 6.60 27.89
C VAL A 528 -22.64 5.76 28.86
N GLY A 529 -21.34 5.67 28.61
CA GLY A 529 -20.40 4.88 29.40
C GLY A 529 -20.11 5.43 30.80
N GLU A 530 -19.32 4.68 31.57
CA GLU A 530 -19.02 5.00 32.97
C GLU A 530 -18.44 6.41 33.14
N ARG A 531 -18.98 7.14 34.12
CA ARG A 531 -18.53 8.51 34.46
C ARG A 531 -18.55 9.51 33.28
N ALA A 532 -19.12 9.14 32.13
CA ALA A 532 -19.24 10.04 31.01
C ALA A 532 -20.24 11.15 31.35
N ARG A 533 -19.92 12.34 30.86
CA ARG A 533 -20.74 13.54 30.95
C ARG A 533 -21.03 13.99 29.53
N GLY A 534 -21.68 15.12 29.36
CA GLY A 534 -21.97 15.68 28.04
C GLY A 534 -23.37 16.23 27.97
N THR A 535 -23.61 17.02 26.92
CA THR A 535 -24.87 17.71 26.70
C THR A 535 -25.50 17.21 25.41
N PHE A 536 -26.79 16.89 25.47
CA PHE A 536 -27.64 16.53 24.35
C PHE A 536 -28.78 17.54 24.31
N GLU A 537 -28.82 18.37 23.28
CA GLU A 537 -29.82 19.43 23.14
C GLU A 537 -30.62 19.20 21.86
N GLU A 538 -31.95 19.25 21.95
CA GLU A 538 -32.87 19.13 20.81
C GLU A 538 -32.68 17.84 19.97
N CYS A 539 -32.26 16.75 20.63
CA CYS A 539 -31.98 15.48 19.96
C CYS A 539 -33.25 14.61 19.83
N VAL A 540 -33.31 13.80 18.77
CA VAL A 540 -34.41 12.86 18.53
C VAL A 540 -33.88 11.44 18.53
N PHE A 541 -34.44 10.58 19.38
CA PHE A 541 -34.10 9.16 19.50
C PHE A 541 -35.32 8.32 19.14
N ALA A 542 -35.26 7.59 18.02
CA ALA A 542 -36.41 6.90 17.47
C ALA A 542 -36.12 5.43 17.13
N GLY A 543 -37.01 4.51 17.52
CA GLY A 543 -36.94 3.11 17.07
C GLY A 543 -35.70 2.33 17.52
N ALA A 544 -35.32 2.43 18.79
CA ALA A 544 -34.31 1.57 19.41
C ALA A 544 -34.86 0.16 19.72
N GLY A 545 -33.97 -0.84 19.68
CA GLY A 545 -34.31 -2.24 20.00
C GLY A 545 -35.02 -2.98 18.86
N GLY A 546 -34.41 -3.00 17.68
CA GLY A 546 -34.87 -3.85 16.56
C GLY A 546 -35.02 -5.33 16.94
N ASP A 547 -35.88 -6.04 16.22
CA ASP A 547 -36.09 -7.51 16.31
C ASP A 547 -36.57 -8.07 17.66
N GLY A 548 -37.31 -7.28 18.44
CA GLY A 548 -38.00 -7.77 19.64
C GLY A 548 -37.14 -7.84 20.91
N THR A 549 -35.93 -7.29 20.87
CA THR A 549 -35.08 -7.10 22.06
C THR A 549 -35.37 -5.76 22.72
N ALA A 550 -35.62 -5.75 24.03
CA ALA A 550 -35.95 -4.54 24.78
C ALA A 550 -34.66 -3.79 25.18
N PHE A 551 -34.06 -3.05 24.25
CA PHE A 551 -33.02 -2.06 24.58
C PHE A 551 -33.67 -0.69 24.79
N ALA A 552 -33.36 -0.05 25.92
CA ALA A 552 -33.79 1.34 26.15
C ALA A 552 -33.18 2.29 25.12
N ALA A 553 -33.92 3.32 24.73
CA ALA A 553 -33.43 4.31 23.79
C ALA A 553 -32.17 5.02 24.33
N VAL A 554 -32.16 5.39 25.60
CA VAL A 554 -31.01 5.98 26.29
C VAL A 554 -30.56 5.08 27.44
N HIS A 555 -29.35 4.55 27.36
CA HIS A 555 -28.72 3.78 28.44
C HIS A 555 -27.63 4.61 29.10
N VAL A 556 -27.62 4.67 30.44
CA VAL A 556 -26.60 5.38 31.21
C VAL A 556 -25.94 4.44 32.21
N SER A 557 -24.66 4.17 32.01
CA SER A 557 -23.87 3.30 32.86
C SER A 557 -23.48 3.95 34.20
N ALA A 558 -22.91 3.14 35.10
CA ALA A 558 -22.56 3.54 36.46
C ALA A 558 -21.80 4.87 36.54
N GLY A 559 -22.34 5.81 37.32
CA GLY A 559 -21.74 7.13 37.54
C GLY A 559 -21.82 8.11 36.36
N GLY A 560 -22.44 7.73 35.24
CA GLY A 560 -22.69 8.62 34.11
C GLY A 560 -23.65 9.75 34.49
N ALA A 561 -23.39 10.96 33.98
CA ALA A 561 -24.19 12.15 34.28
C ALA A 561 -24.40 13.04 33.04
N PRO A 562 -25.06 12.52 31.99
CA PRO A 562 -25.40 13.32 30.82
C PRO A 562 -26.51 14.34 31.14
N VAL A 563 -26.51 15.46 30.44
CA VAL A 563 -27.58 16.47 30.48
C VAL A 563 -28.33 16.41 29.15
N LEU A 564 -29.62 16.09 29.18
CA LEU A 564 -30.50 16.02 28.03
C LEU A 564 -31.53 17.14 28.13
N ARG A 565 -31.60 18.02 27.14
CA ARG A 565 -32.53 19.16 27.07
C ARG A 565 -33.36 19.14 25.80
N GLY A 566 -34.67 19.29 25.92
CA GLY A 566 -35.57 19.34 24.76
C GLY A 566 -35.52 18.08 23.87
N CYS A 567 -35.07 16.94 24.42
CA CYS A 567 -34.89 15.72 23.63
C CYS A 567 -36.19 14.94 23.50
N VAL A 568 -36.40 14.30 22.35
CA VAL A 568 -37.60 13.50 22.06
C VAL A 568 -37.23 12.03 21.90
N VAL A 569 -37.77 11.17 22.75
CA VAL A 569 -37.71 9.71 22.58
C VAL A 569 -39.02 9.23 21.99
N ARG A 570 -38.98 8.43 20.92
CA ARG A 570 -40.20 7.92 20.29
C ARG A 570 -40.09 6.53 19.70
N ASP A 571 -41.22 5.87 19.59
CA ASP A 571 -41.38 4.60 18.87
C ASP A 571 -40.43 3.50 19.40
N THR A 572 -40.19 3.44 20.71
CA THR A 572 -39.31 2.46 21.36
C THR A 572 -40.05 1.65 22.43
N ALA A 573 -39.49 0.50 22.84
CA ALA A 573 -40.05 -0.27 23.95
C ALA A 573 -39.85 0.44 25.28
N GLU A 574 -38.62 0.89 25.55
CA GLU A 574 -38.23 1.62 26.76
C GLU A 574 -37.52 2.92 26.36
N ASP A 575 -37.71 3.99 27.12
CA ASP A 575 -37.05 5.27 26.85
C ASP A 575 -35.68 5.38 27.52
N VAL A 576 -35.56 5.04 28.81
CA VAL A 576 -34.34 5.23 29.60
C VAL A 576 -34.07 4.02 30.50
N ALA A 577 -32.80 3.58 30.53
CA ALA A 577 -32.28 2.60 31.49
C ALA A 577 -31.06 3.19 32.22
N LEU A 578 -31.06 3.07 33.56
CA LEU A 578 -30.05 3.66 34.44
C LEU A 578 -29.37 2.59 35.31
N GLU A 579 -28.05 2.53 35.27
CA GLU A 579 -27.26 1.71 36.19
C GLU A 579 -27.04 2.41 37.54
N LYS A 580 -26.55 1.65 38.54
CA LYS A 580 -26.33 2.14 39.90
C LYS A 580 -25.38 3.35 39.90
N GLY A 581 -25.86 4.46 40.47
CA GLY A 581 -25.09 5.69 40.63
C GLY A 581 -25.09 6.61 39.41
N ALA A 582 -25.77 6.25 38.31
CA ALA A 582 -26.05 7.18 37.22
C ALA A 582 -26.89 8.38 37.71
N ARG A 583 -26.58 9.58 37.22
CA ARG A 583 -27.23 10.85 37.59
C ARG A 583 -27.52 11.71 36.35
N PRO A 584 -28.31 11.22 35.38
CA PRO A 584 -28.69 12.03 34.23
C PRO A 584 -29.58 13.21 34.67
N VAL A 585 -29.50 14.30 33.92
CA VAL A 585 -30.44 15.43 34.03
C VAL A 585 -31.29 15.44 32.78
N PHE A 586 -32.60 15.38 32.95
CA PHE A 586 -33.57 15.56 31.87
C PHE A 586 -34.30 16.89 32.08
N ASP A 587 -34.34 17.70 31.04
CA ASP A 587 -34.96 19.02 31.02
C ASP A 587 -35.83 19.13 29.76
N ASP A 588 -37.13 19.38 29.92
CA ASP A 588 -38.10 19.44 28.81
C ASP A 588 -38.03 18.27 27.80
N CYS A 589 -37.71 17.06 28.27
CA CYS A 589 -37.66 15.85 27.44
C CYS A 589 -39.02 15.16 27.33
N VAL A 590 -39.33 14.57 26.17
CA VAL A 590 -40.65 13.99 25.86
C VAL A 590 -40.55 12.58 25.32
N SER A 591 -41.34 11.65 25.88
CA SER A 591 -41.57 10.30 25.34
C SER A 591 -42.86 10.23 24.51
N ARG A 592 -42.82 9.66 23.29
CA ARG A 592 -44.00 9.47 22.41
C ARG A 592 -44.06 8.06 21.86
N GLY A 593 -45.16 7.35 22.07
CA GLY A 593 -45.29 5.97 21.58
C GLY A 593 -44.28 4.99 22.21
N VAL A 594 -43.89 5.25 23.46
CA VAL A 594 -43.00 4.39 24.25
C VAL A 594 -43.84 3.48 25.14
N LYS A 595 -43.57 2.16 25.16
CA LYS A 595 -44.36 1.21 25.95
C LYS A 595 -44.12 1.36 27.45
N ASN A 596 -42.86 1.40 27.86
CA ASN A 596 -42.41 1.59 29.24
C ASN A 596 -41.75 2.97 29.35
N ALA A 597 -42.55 4.03 29.48
CA ALA A 597 -42.03 5.38 29.61
C ALA A 597 -41.58 5.66 31.06
N ALA A 598 -40.29 5.88 31.25
CA ALA A 598 -39.65 6.25 32.50
C ALA A 598 -39.12 7.69 32.51
N LEU A 599 -39.09 8.40 31.36
CA LEU A 599 -38.64 9.80 31.30
C LEU A 599 -39.49 10.70 32.22
N PRO A 600 -38.86 11.48 33.13
CA PRO A 600 -39.58 12.41 33.98
C PRO A 600 -40.11 13.56 33.11
N THR A 601 -41.41 13.58 32.88
CA THR A 601 -42.10 14.64 32.15
C THR A 601 -42.42 15.80 33.11
N GLY A 602 -41.42 16.62 33.44
CA GLY A 602 -41.59 17.84 34.25
C GLY A 602 -40.26 18.51 34.64
N PRO A 603 -40.26 19.80 35.04
CA PRO A 603 -39.03 20.52 35.38
C PRO A 603 -38.45 19.96 36.68
N GLN A 604 -37.22 19.46 36.62
CA GLN A 604 -36.44 18.90 37.73
C GLN A 604 -37.02 17.64 38.40
N SER A 605 -36.67 16.46 37.87
CA SER A 605 -36.66 15.25 38.70
C SER A 605 -35.59 14.25 38.24
N ALA A 606 -34.61 13.96 39.09
CA ALA A 606 -33.74 12.81 38.92
C ALA A 606 -34.53 11.56 39.30
N LEU A 607 -34.62 10.58 38.40
CA LEU A 607 -35.31 9.32 38.67
C LEU A 607 -34.59 8.54 39.79
N PRO A 608 -35.33 7.91 40.72
CA PRO A 608 -34.73 6.96 41.64
C PRO A 608 -34.27 5.71 40.89
N ALA A 609 -33.02 5.29 41.13
CA ALA A 609 -32.46 4.08 40.55
C ALA A 609 -33.33 2.86 40.89
N THR A 610 -33.90 2.21 39.87
CA THR A 610 -34.62 0.96 40.02
C THR A 610 -33.64 -0.16 40.38
N ALA A 611 -33.82 -0.73 41.57
CA ALA A 611 -33.17 -1.97 41.97
C ALA A 611 -33.96 -3.14 41.37
N GLY A 612 -33.36 -3.90 40.46
CA GLY A 612 -33.92 -5.17 40.03
C GLY A 612 -33.31 -5.73 38.74
N GLY A 613 -32.51 -6.79 38.90
CA GLY A 613 -32.23 -7.77 37.85
C GLY A 613 -30.77 -7.84 37.41
N ASP A 614 -29.94 -8.55 38.17
CA ASP A 614 -28.75 -9.21 37.63
C ASP A 614 -29.21 -10.20 36.55
N THR A 615 -29.33 -9.75 35.31
CA THR A 615 -29.26 -10.65 34.16
C THR A 615 -27.81 -10.65 33.70
N ALA A 616 -27.06 -11.60 34.26
CA ALA A 616 -25.76 -12.00 33.78
C ALA A 616 -25.84 -12.32 32.28
N ALA A 617 -25.28 -11.45 31.44
CA ALA A 617 -24.89 -11.77 30.08
C ALA A 617 -23.44 -12.27 30.12
N GLY A 618 -23.26 -13.56 29.83
CA GLY A 618 -22.09 -14.35 30.20
C GLY A 618 -20.75 -13.90 29.61
N THR A 619 -19.76 -13.77 30.49
CA THR A 619 -18.34 -13.84 30.16
C THR A 619 -17.98 -15.25 29.69
N SER A 620 -17.41 -15.39 28.49
CA SER A 620 -17.01 -16.67 27.90
C SER A 620 -15.63 -17.18 28.35
N ALA A 621 -15.22 -16.94 29.60
CA ALA A 621 -14.06 -17.62 30.16
C ALA A 621 -14.49 -19.02 30.60
N ARG A 622 -13.95 -20.06 29.97
CA ARG A 622 -14.26 -21.45 30.33
C ARG A 622 -13.30 -21.91 31.41
N GLU A 623 -13.82 -22.05 32.62
CA GLU A 623 -13.14 -22.76 33.70
C GLU A 623 -13.34 -24.26 33.51
N THR A 624 -12.30 -25.05 33.72
CA THR A 624 -12.42 -26.51 33.78
C THR A 624 -11.79 -26.98 35.08
N GLU A 625 -12.58 -27.60 35.94
CA GLU A 625 -12.10 -28.15 37.21
C GLU A 625 -11.11 -29.30 36.98
N ALA A 626 -10.04 -29.31 37.78
CA ALA A 626 -9.10 -30.43 37.83
C ALA A 626 -9.69 -31.54 38.74
N PRO A 627 -9.69 -32.83 38.30
CA PRO A 627 -10.05 -33.95 39.18
C PRO A 627 -9.09 -34.05 40.37
N ALA A 628 -9.60 -34.45 41.53
CA ALA A 628 -8.90 -34.30 42.82
C ALA A 628 -7.88 -35.40 43.20
N GLU A 629 -7.56 -36.38 42.35
CA GLU A 629 -6.72 -37.53 42.76
C GLU A 629 -5.75 -38.08 41.67
N ASP A 630 -5.23 -37.26 40.76
CA ASP A 630 -4.22 -37.75 39.80
C ASP A 630 -2.80 -37.70 40.41
N THR A 631 -2.07 -38.82 40.36
CA THR A 631 -0.64 -38.80 40.75
C THR A 631 0.22 -38.21 39.63
N LEU A 632 1.40 -37.69 39.99
CA LEU A 632 2.33 -37.15 39.00
C LEU A 632 2.80 -38.21 37.99
N GLU A 633 2.82 -39.48 38.35
CA GLU A 633 3.16 -40.58 37.44
C GLU A 633 2.06 -40.80 36.40
N ASP A 634 0.80 -40.73 36.81
CA ASP A 634 -0.36 -40.87 35.91
C ASP A 634 -0.41 -39.72 34.89
N LEU A 635 -0.16 -38.48 35.33
CA LEU A 635 -0.17 -37.30 34.46
C LEU A 635 0.99 -37.31 33.43
N LEU A 636 2.15 -37.86 33.81
CA LEU A 636 3.27 -38.03 32.89
C LEU A 636 2.98 -39.15 31.88
N ALA A 637 2.32 -40.24 32.30
CA ALA A 637 1.85 -41.28 31.40
C ALA A 637 0.79 -40.76 30.41
N GLU A 638 -0.12 -39.90 30.87
CA GLU A 638 -1.09 -39.20 30.02
C GLU A 638 -0.40 -38.32 28.97
N LEU A 639 0.65 -37.57 29.38
CA LEU A 639 1.46 -36.76 28.46
C LEU A 639 2.14 -37.63 27.40
N ASP A 640 2.72 -38.75 27.81
CA ASP A 640 3.42 -39.69 26.93
C ASP A 640 2.45 -40.38 25.95
N GLY A 641 1.19 -40.58 26.35
CA GLY A 641 0.12 -41.17 25.54
C GLY A 641 -0.45 -40.26 24.44
N LEU A 642 -0.19 -38.94 24.45
CA LEU A 642 -0.64 -38.05 23.38
C LEU A 642 0.07 -38.37 22.05
N ALA A 643 -0.67 -38.44 20.94
CA ALA A 643 -0.06 -38.70 19.63
C ALA A 643 0.97 -37.60 19.27
N GLY A 644 2.14 -38.02 18.77
CA GLY A 644 3.24 -37.15 18.38
C GLY A 644 3.88 -36.33 19.51
N LEU A 645 4.24 -35.08 19.22
CA LEU A 645 4.74 -34.08 20.20
C LEU A 645 6.05 -34.44 20.92
N ALA A 646 6.92 -35.26 20.32
CA ALA A 646 8.16 -35.74 20.96
C ALA A 646 9.01 -34.63 21.62
N ARG A 647 9.18 -33.50 20.92
CA ARG A 647 9.91 -32.34 21.44
C ARG A 647 9.22 -31.69 22.63
N VAL A 648 7.90 -31.45 22.55
CA VAL A 648 7.12 -30.85 23.64
C VAL A 648 7.11 -31.78 24.86
N LYS A 649 6.96 -33.09 24.69
CA LYS A 649 7.05 -34.08 25.78
C LYS A 649 8.41 -34.01 26.48
N HIS A 650 9.50 -33.94 25.71
CA HIS A 650 10.85 -33.81 26.26
C HIS A 650 11.04 -32.50 27.04
N ASP A 651 10.58 -31.38 26.49
CA ASP A 651 10.70 -30.07 27.11
C ASP A 651 9.86 -29.99 28.40
N VAL A 652 8.62 -30.48 28.38
CA VAL A 652 7.75 -30.55 29.57
C VAL A 652 8.38 -31.45 30.64
N SER A 653 8.89 -32.63 30.28
CA SER A 653 9.60 -33.51 31.23
C SER A 653 10.81 -32.82 31.87
N SER A 654 11.56 -32.04 31.09
CA SER A 654 12.69 -31.25 31.57
C SER A 654 12.25 -30.12 32.52
N LEU A 655 11.14 -29.46 32.22
CA LEU A 655 10.53 -28.46 33.12
C LEU A 655 10.10 -29.09 34.44
N VAL A 656 9.45 -30.26 34.41
CA VAL A 656 9.04 -30.99 35.62
C VAL A 656 10.24 -31.34 36.51
N LYS A 657 11.33 -31.82 35.91
CA LYS A 657 12.58 -32.11 36.66
C LYS A 657 13.14 -30.87 37.34
N LEU A 658 13.18 -29.74 36.64
CA LEU A 658 13.63 -28.47 37.20
C LEU A 658 12.73 -28.00 38.33
N MET A 659 11.41 -28.08 38.14
CA MET A 659 10.41 -27.66 39.13
C MET A 659 10.44 -28.52 40.40
N ARG A 660 10.69 -29.84 40.27
CA ARG A 660 10.97 -30.71 41.43
C ARG A 660 12.23 -30.27 42.21
N THR A 661 13.27 -29.79 41.53
CA THR A 661 14.46 -29.25 42.19
C THR A 661 14.18 -27.94 42.91
N VAL A 662 13.36 -27.05 42.33
CA VAL A 662 12.91 -25.81 42.98
C VAL A 662 12.13 -26.16 44.26
N ARG A 663 11.16 -27.08 44.17
CA ARG A 663 10.37 -27.49 45.33
C ARG A 663 11.20 -28.10 46.45
N ARG A 664 12.14 -28.99 46.11
CA ARG A 664 13.08 -29.56 47.10
C ARG A 664 13.93 -28.50 47.80
N ARG A 665 14.28 -27.40 47.12
CA ARG A 665 15.01 -26.29 47.74
C ARG A 665 14.13 -25.52 48.72
N GLU A 666 12.88 -25.23 48.34
CA GLU A 666 11.90 -24.58 49.20
C GLU A 666 11.59 -25.41 50.45
N ASP A 667 11.39 -26.72 50.30
CA ASP A 667 11.17 -27.66 51.42
C ASP A 667 12.38 -27.72 52.38
N MET A 668 13.59 -27.42 51.88
CA MET A 668 14.82 -27.33 52.66
C MET A 668 15.10 -25.91 53.20
N GLY A 669 14.19 -24.96 53.00
CA GLY A 669 14.36 -23.56 53.41
C GLY A 669 15.44 -22.79 52.62
N LEU A 670 15.88 -23.31 51.48
CA LEU A 670 16.85 -22.65 50.60
C LEU A 670 16.12 -21.70 49.65
N ALA A 671 16.73 -20.54 49.37
CA ALA A 671 16.19 -19.60 48.40
C ALA A 671 16.04 -20.29 47.01
N PRO A 672 14.83 -20.26 46.41
CA PRO A 672 14.63 -20.78 45.08
C PRO A 672 15.38 -19.91 44.06
N PRO A 673 15.91 -20.49 42.97
CA PRO A 673 16.48 -19.71 41.89
C PRO A 673 15.41 -18.81 41.25
N PRO A 674 15.76 -17.61 40.78
CA PRO A 674 14.81 -16.66 40.17
C PRO A 674 14.42 -17.14 38.77
N LEU A 675 13.55 -18.14 38.70
CA LEU A 675 13.05 -18.73 37.46
C LEU A 675 11.63 -18.24 37.22
N SER A 676 11.39 -17.64 36.05
CA SER A 676 10.01 -17.43 35.60
C SER A 676 9.35 -18.77 35.29
N ARG A 677 8.11 -18.92 35.73
CA ARG A 677 7.26 -20.08 35.48
C ARG A 677 6.39 -19.90 34.22
N HIS A 678 6.38 -18.71 33.62
CA HIS A 678 5.57 -18.37 32.45
C HIS A 678 6.16 -18.91 31.13
N LEU A 679 5.30 -19.36 30.23
CA LEU A 679 5.71 -20.06 28.99
C LEU A 679 5.07 -19.45 27.74
N VAL A 680 5.78 -19.54 26.62
CA VAL A 680 5.26 -19.23 25.28
C VAL A 680 5.02 -20.54 24.52
N PHE A 681 3.81 -20.75 24.00
CA PHE A 681 3.46 -21.90 23.17
C PHE A 681 3.36 -21.46 21.70
N ALA A 682 4.35 -21.82 20.89
CA ALA A 682 4.45 -21.39 19.50
C ALA A 682 4.12 -22.54 18.54
N GLY A 683 3.12 -22.38 17.66
CA GLY A 683 2.81 -23.39 16.64
C GLY A 683 1.45 -23.20 15.98
N ASN A 684 1.20 -23.90 14.87
CA ASN A 684 -0.04 -23.81 14.10
C ASN A 684 -1.29 -24.29 14.90
N PRO A 685 -2.52 -23.91 14.48
CA PRO A 685 -3.74 -24.38 15.13
C PRO A 685 -3.84 -25.92 15.15
N GLY A 686 -4.41 -26.46 16.23
CA GLY A 686 -4.67 -27.91 16.34
C GLY A 686 -3.44 -28.79 16.60
N THR A 687 -2.29 -28.22 16.97
CA THR A 687 -1.08 -28.96 17.38
C THR A 687 -1.08 -29.39 18.86
N GLY A 688 -2.18 -29.25 19.59
CA GLY A 688 -2.29 -29.73 20.98
C GLY A 688 -1.88 -28.75 22.09
N LYS A 689 -1.64 -27.46 21.76
CA LYS A 689 -1.26 -26.40 22.73
C LYS A 689 -2.15 -26.35 23.98
N THR A 690 -3.46 -26.24 23.82
CA THR A 690 -4.42 -26.15 24.94
C THR A 690 -4.47 -27.44 25.76
N THR A 691 -4.37 -28.60 25.11
CA THR A 691 -4.31 -29.92 25.78
C THR A 691 -3.09 -30.02 26.68
N VAL A 692 -1.92 -29.64 26.17
CA VAL A 692 -0.67 -29.64 26.95
C VAL A 692 -0.71 -28.59 28.07
N ALA A 693 -1.31 -27.42 27.85
CA ALA A 693 -1.45 -26.40 28.88
C ALA A 693 -2.28 -26.89 30.08
N ARG A 694 -3.38 -27.61 29.82
CA ARG A 694 -4.22 -28.23 30.85
C ARG A 694 -3.45 -29.26 31.67
N LEU A 695 -2.71 -30.13 30.98
CA LEU A 695 -1.93 -31.17 31.63
C LEU A 695 -0.76 -30.58 32.45
N TYR A 696 -0.13 -29.53 31.92
CA TYR A 696 0.94 -28.81 32.62
C TYR A 696 0.45 -28.19 33.94
N GLY A 697 -0.76 -27.62 33.97
CA GLY A 697 -1.38 -27.12 35.21
C GLY A 697 -1.56 -28.20 36.27
N ARG A 698 -2.16 -29.34 35.91
CA ARG A 698 -2.32 -30.52 36.77
C ARG A 698 -0.98 -31.04 37.30
N ILE A 699 0.03 -31.11 36.42
CA ILE A 699 1.39 -31.54 36.78
C ILE A 699 2.01 -30.60 37.83
N LEU A 700 1.86 -29.28 37.67
CA LEU A 700 2.40 -28.31 38.63
C LEU A 700 1.69 -28.39 40.00
N ALA A 701 0.39 -28.66 40.01
CA ALA A 701 -0.34 -28.92 41.25
C ALA A 701 0.13 -30.21 41.94
N ALA A 702 0.32 -31.30 41.19
CA ALA A 702 0.85 -32.56 41.73
C ALA A 702 2.29 -32.45 42.27
N VAL A 703 3.09 -31.51 41.75
CA VAL A 703 4.43 -31.18 42.27
C VAL A 703 4.36 -30.25 43.50
N GLY A 704 3.19 -29.67 43.81
CA GLY A 704 2.98 -28.76 44.93
C GLY A 704 3.41 -27.31 44.66
N LEU A 705 3.50 -26.90 43.40
CA LEU A 705 3.85 -25.53 43.00
C LEU A 705 2.64 -24.65 42.68
N LEU A 706 1.48 -25.25 42.43
CA LEU A 706 0.20 -24.58 42.27
C LEU A 706 -0.82 -25.22 43.23
N GLU A 707 -1.78 -24.43 43.71
CA GLU A 707 -2.78 -24.91 44.68
C GLU A 707 -3.80 -25.88 44.05
N ARG A 708 -4.22 -25.62 42.80
CA ARG A 708 -5.30 -26.36 42.12
C ARG A 708 -4.91 -26.89 40.73
N GLY A 709 -4.12 -26.12 39.98
CA GLY A 709 -3.68 -26.52 38.63
C GLY A 709 -4.76 -26.50 37.55
N HIS A 710 -5.92 -25.87 37.80
CA HIS A 710 -6.99 -25.70 36.81
C HIS A 710 -6.55 -24.75 35.69
N LEU A 711 -7.20 -24.88 34.52
CA LEU A 711 -6.92 -24.05 33.34
C LEU A 711 -8.04 -23.05 33.13
N VAL A 712 -7.68 -21.77 33.00
CA VAL A 712 -8.56 -20.69 32.54
C VAL A 712 -8.12 -20.31 31.13
N GLU A 713 -8.99 -20.59 30.15
CA GLU A 713 -8.76 -20.23 28.75
C GLU A 713 -9.33 -18.84 28.47
N ALA A 714 -8.50 -17.98 27.89
CA ALA A 714 -8.83 -16.61 27.54
C ALA A 714 -8.34 -16.29 26.12
N ASP A 715 -9.08 -15.44 25.42
CA ASP A 715 -8.65 -14.81 24.19
C ASP A 715 -8.64 -13.28 24.38
N ARG A 716 -8.42 -12.56 23.28
CA ARG A 716 -8.49 -11.10 23.31
C ARG A 716 -9.83 -10.58 23.85
N SER A 717 -10.95 -11.19 23.50
CA SER A 717 -12.28 -10.76 23.93
C SER A 717 -12.52 -10.98 25.42
N ALA A 718 -11.88 -12.00 26.01
CA ALA A 718 -11.95 -12.27 27.44
C ALA A 718 -11.16 -11.24 28.27
N LEU A 719 -10.04 -10.74 27.77
CA LEU A 719 -9.16 -9.82 28.50
C LEU A 719 -9.46 -8.35 28.23
N VAL A 720 -9.81 -8.01 26.99
CA VAL A 720 -10.00 -6.63 26.55
C VAL A 720 -11.47 -6.22 26.74
N GLY A 721 -11.69 -5.07 27.37
CA GLY A 721 -13.01 -4.48 27.52
C GLY A 721 -13.56 -3.95 26.20
N GLU A 722 -14.88 -3.95 26.05
CA GLU A 722 -15.55 -3.31 24.90
C GLU A 722 -15.56 -1.77 25.02
N TYR A 723 -15.34 -1.28 26.24
CA TYR A 723 -15.33 0.13 26.62
C TYR A 723 -14.07 0.46 27.43
N VAL A 724 -13.71 1.75 27.46
CA VAL A 724 -12.48 2.20 28.10
C VAL A 724 -12.52 2.06 29.62
N GLY A 725 -11.42 1.65 30.25
CA GLY A 725 -11.39 1.41 31.70
C GLY A 725 -12.09 0.12 32.15
N HIS A 726 -12.71 -0.63 31.24
CA HIS A 726 -13.17 -1.99 31.53
C HIS A 726 -12.05 -3.02 31.37
N THR A 727 -10.99 -2.71 30.61
CA THR A 727 -9.94 -3.66 30.27
C THR A 727 -9.09 -4.07 31.47
N GLY A 728 -8.60 -3.13 32.27
CA GLY A 728 -7.88 -3.44 33.51
C GLY A 728 -8.68 -4.36 34.45
N PRO A 729 -9.89 -3.98 34.89
CA PRO A 729 -10.74 -4.83 35.74
C PRO A 729 -11.09 -6.17 35.12
N LYS A 730 -11.33 -6.23 33.80
CA LYS A 730 -11.67 -7.47 33.11
C LYS A 730 -10.46 -8.42 33.02
N THR A 731 -9.29 -7.90 32.66
CA THR A 731 -8.02 -8.63 32.70
C THR A 731 -7.73 -9.13 34.11
N GLN A 732 -7.93 -8.28 35.12
CA GLN A 732 -7.74 -8.66 36.53
C GLN A 732 -8.70 -9.78 36.96
N ARG A 733 -10.00 -9.70 36.62
CA ARG A 733 -10.96 -10.76 36.96
C ARG A 733 -10.58 -12.11 36.34
N VAL A 734 -10.20 -12.11 35.05
CA VAL A 734 -9.77 -13.35 34.37
C VAL A 734 -8.48 -13.90 34.99
N PHE A 735 -7.55 -13.02 35.40
CA PHE A 735 -6.33 -13.43 36.10
C PHE A 735 -6.63 -13.99 37.50
N GLU A 736 -7.55 -13.37 38.24
CA GLU A 736 -7.99 -13.83 39.57
C GLU A 736 -8.68 -15.19 39.50
N GLN A 737 -9.47 -15.46 38.44
CA GLN A 737 -10.02 -16.79 38.17
C GLN A 737 -8.93 -17.84 37.98
N ALA A 738 -7.76 -17.46 37.43
CA ALA A 738 -6.64 -18.37 37.22
C ALA A 738 -5.74 -18.55 38.47
N ARG A 739 -6.09 -17.92 39.61
CA ARG A 739 -5.29 -17.99 40.84
C ARG A 739 -5.21 -19.40 41.40
N GLY A 740 -4.00 -19.90 41.63
CA GLY A 740 -3.74 -21.29 41.99
C GLY A 740 -3.69 -22.24 40.78
N GLY A 741 -3.76 -21.72 39.56
CA GLY A 741 -3.83 -22.48 38.31
C GLY A 741 -3.04 -21.84 37.15
N VAL A 742 -3.52 -22.08 35.93
CA VAL A 742 -2.89 -21.65 34.67
C VAL A 742 -3.82 -20.72 33.91
N LEU A 743 -3.33 -19.52 33.54
CA LEU A 743 -4.00 -18.62 32.60
C LEU A 743 -3.46 -18.86 31.19
N PHE A 744 -4.27 -19.42 30.30
CA PHE A 744 -3.90 -19.66 28.91
C PHE A 744 -4.51 -18.62 27.99
N ILE A 745 -3.68 -17.84 27.32
CA ILE A 745 -4.08 -16.77 26.41
C ILE A 745 -3.81 -17.20 24.97
N ASP A 746 -4.85 -17.55 24.22
CA ASP A 746 -4.72 -17.91 22.81
C ASP A 746 -4.61 -16.67 21.92
N GLU A 747 -3.83 -16.80 20.83
CA GLU A 747 -3.48 -15.72 19.92
C GLU A 747 -3.05 -14.41 20.62
N ALA A 748 -2.19 -14.52 21.62
CA ALA A 748 -1.83 -13.40 22.50
C ALA A 748 -1.25 -12.17 21.75
N TYR A 749 -0.63 -12.38 20.59
CA TYR A 749 -0.15 -11.31 19.70
C TYR A 749 -1.28 -10.38 19.20
N ALA A 750 -2.54 -10.83 19.25
CA ALA A 750 -3.70 -9.98 18.98
C ALA A 750 -3.79 -8.83 20.00
N LEU A 751 -3.24 -8.95 21.20
CA LEU A 751 -3.21 -7.87 22.20
C LEU A 751 -2.21 -6.76 21.82
N SER A 752 -1.16 -7.07 21.06
CA SER A 752 -0.08 -6.15 20.69
C SER A 752 -0.17 -5.59 19.26
N ALA A 753 -1.24 -5.87 18.51
CA ALA A 753 -1.36 -5.43 17.13
C ALA A 753 -1.09 -3.91 16.98
N TYR A 754 -0.23 -3.59 15.99
CA TYR A 754 0.48 -2.34 15.72
C TYR A 754 -0.22 -1.01 16.05
N ALA A 755 0.60 -0.04 16.46
CA ALA A 755 0.26 1.31 16.93
C ALA A 755 -0.82 2.02 16.10
N GLY A 756 -1.90 2.43 16.78
CA GLY A 756 -2.87 3.37 16.23
C GLY A 756 -4.27 3.31 16.83
N THR A 757 -4.75 2.15 17.31
CA THR A 757 -6.18 1.98 17.69
C THR A 757 -6.46 1.19 18.97
N ASN A 758 -5.45 0.77 19.75
CA ASN A 758 -5.65 -0.20 20.83
C ASN A 758 -4.97 0.17 22.17
N ASP A 759 -5.32 1.32 22.75
CA ASP A 759 -5.00 1.61 24.16
C ASP A 759 -5.46 0.48 25.09
N PHE A 760 -6.57 -0.19 24.76
CA PHE A 760 -7.11 -1.31 25.53
C PHE A 760 -6.23 -2.56 25.51
N GLY A 761 -5.63 -2.92 24.37
CA GLY A 761 -4.73 -4.07 24.29
C GLY A 761 -3.44 -3.83 25.09
N GLN A 762 -2.93 -2.60 25.05
CA GLN A 762 -1.77 -2.20 25.85
C GLN A 762 -2.10 -2.11 27.35
N GLU A 763 -3.30 -1.66 27.72
CA GLU A 763 -3.80 -1.69 29.10
C GLU A 763 -3.89 -3.12 29.64
N ALA A 764 -4.38 -4.07 28.82
CA ALA A 764 -4.40 -5.49 29.18
C ALA A 764 -2.99 -6.04 29.38
N ILE A 765 -2.04 -5.73 28.49
CA ILE A 765 -0.63 -6.14 28.62
C ILE A 765 0.00 -5.54 29.87
N ALA A 766 -0.19 -4.25 30.14
CA ALA A 766 0.36 -3.58 31.31
C ALA A 766 -0.20 -4.18 32.62
N THR A 767 -1.50 -4.43 32.65
CA THR A 767 -2.18 -5.08 33.78
C THR A 767 -1.66 -6.51 33.98
N LEU A 768 -1.55 -7.28 32.90
CA LEU A 768 -1.04 -8.65 32.94
C LEU A 768 0.42 -8.71 33.44
N VAL A 769 1.31 -7.85 32.93
CA VAL A 769 2.72 -7.78 33.35
C VAL A 769 2.86 -7.44 34.82
N LYS A 770 2.01 -6.54 35.34
CA LYS A 770 1.95 -6.21 36.77
C LYS A 770 1.51 -7.42 37.60
N LEU A 771 0.39 -8.05 37.23
CA LEU A 771 -0.16 -9.20 37.95
C LEU A 771 0.78 -10.42 37.92
N MET A 772 1.50 -10.62 36.81
CA MET A 772 2.54 -11.65 36.69
C MET A 772 3.72 -11.43 37.65
N GLU A 773 4.01 -10.19 38.04
CA GLU A 773 5.04 -9.90 39.06
C GLU A 773 4.49 -10.12 40.46
N ASP A 774 3.33 -9.52 40.73
CA ASP A 774 2.70 -9.51 42.06
C ASP A 774 2.30 -10.93 42.51
N HIS A 775 1.97 -11.82 41.55
CA HIS A 775 1.44 -13.17 41.79
C HIS A 775 2.24 -14.28 41.10
N ARG A 776 3.56 -14.10 40.95
CA ARG A 776 4.45 -15.03 40.22
C ARG A 776 4.48 -16.48 40.75
N ASP A 777 4.14 -16.68 42.02
CA ASP A 777 4.13 -17.99 42.67
C ASP A 777 2.73 -18.64 42.67
N ASP A 778 1.68 -17.85 42.41
CA ASP A 778 0.28 -18.28 42.49
C ASP A 778 -0.34 -18.59 41.11
N VAL A 779 0.18 -18.02 40.02
CA VAL A 779 -0.38 -18.14 38.67
C VAL A 779 0.69 -18.41 37.64
N VAL A 780 0.45 -19.39 36.76
CA VAL A 780 1.26 -19.59 35.56
C VAL A 780 0.52 -19.07 34.34
N VAL A 781 1.01 -17.97 33.77
CA VAL A 781 0.55 -17.47 32.45
C VAL A 781 1.25 -18.21 31.31
N ILE A 782 0.45 -18.73 30.37
CA ILE A 782 0.88 -19.32 29.10
C ILE A 782 0.29 -18.51 27.95
N VAL A 783 1.14 -17.97 27.09
CA VAL A 783 0.70 -17.24 25.88
C VAL A 783 0.93 -18.11 24.64
N ALA A 784 -0.08 -18.22 23.78
CA ALA A 784 -0.04 -19.08 22.61
C ALA A 784 -0.25 -18.31 21.30
N GLY A 785 0.36 -18.80 20.22
CA GLY A 785 0.20 -18.23 18.89
C GLY A 785 1.15 -18.78 17.84
N TYR A 786 1.19 -18.13 16.68
CA TYR A 786 2.11 -18.48 15.61
C TYR A 786 3.56 -18.09 15.97
N PRO A 787 4.58 -18.87 15.56
CA PRO A 787 5.95 -18.67 16.02
C PRO A 787 6.52 -17.26 15.79
N LYS A 788 6.33 -16.68 14.59
CA LYS A 788 6.89 -15.36 14.25
C LYS A 788 6.17 -14.24 15.01
N GLU A 789 4.86 -14.34 15.11
CA GLU A 789 3.98 -13.38 15.77
C GLU A 789 4.24 -13.36 17.28
N MET A 790 4.50 -14.52 17.87
CA MET A 790 4.86 -14.63 19.29
C MET A 790 6.24 -14.03 19.57
N GLU A 791 7.21 -14.16 18.66
CA GLU A 791 8.51 -13.49 18.79
C GLU A 791 8.34 -11.96 18.80
N VAL A 792 7.49 -11.42 17.91
CA VAL A 792 7.16 -10.00 17.87
C VAL A 792 6.43 -9.55 19.13
N PHE A 793 5.43 -10.31 19.59
CA PHE A 793 4.67 -10.02 20.82
C PHE A 793 5.55 -9.96 22.07
N VAL A 794 6.42 -10.95 22.26
CA VAL A 794 7.33 -10.96 23.43
C VAL A 794 8.29 -9.77 23.39
N ARG A 795 8.72 -9.36 22.19
CA ARG A 795 9.60 -8.19 22.00
C ARG A 795 8.87 -6.85 22.04
N SER A 796 7.54 -6.81 21.97
CA SER A 796 6.79 -5.56 21.92
C SER A 796 6.77 -4.83 23.26
N ASN A 797 7.05 -5.52 24.38
CA ASN A 797 7.10 -4.94 25.70
C ASN A 797 8.26 -5.57 26.52
N PRO A 798 9.20 -4.76 27.05
CA PRO A 798 10.31 -5.28 27.85
C PRO A 798 9.89 -6.13 29.06
N GLY A 799 8.73 -5.83 29.66
CA GLY A 799 8.17 -6.60 30.77
C GLY A 799 7.71 -8.00 30.37
N LEU A 800 7.21 -8.17 29.14
CA LEU A 800 6.89 -9.49 28.58
C LEU A 800 8.18 -10.28 28.34
N ALA A 801 9.19 -9.68 27.71
CA ALA A 801 10.47 -10.33 27.42
C ALA A 801 11.18 -10.83 28.70
N SER A 802 11.08 -10.10 29.82
CA SER A 802 11.70 -10.52 31.08
C SER A 802 10.98 -11.68 31.75
N ARG A 803 9.65 -11.81 31.55
CA ARG A 803 8.81 -12.83 32.17
C ARG A 803 8.64 -14.08 31.31
N PHE A 804 8.66 -13.96 29.99
CA PHE A 804 8.54 -15.08 29.06
C PHE A 804 9.93 -15.52 28.55
N THR A 805 10.66 -16.28 29.38
CA THR A 805 12.04 -16.68 29.07
C THR A 805 12.15 -18.01 28.30
N ARG A 806 11.03 -18.74 28.13
CA ARG A 806 11.01 -20.06 27.50
C ARG A 806 9.87 -20.18 26.50
N THR A 807 10.18 -20.78 25.35
CA THR A 807 9.22 -21.06 24.28
C THR A 807 9.20 -22.55 23.98
N LEU A 808 8.01 -23.15 24.03
CA LEU A 808 7.72 -24.52 23.59
C LEU A 808 7.22 -24.47 22.14
N LEU A 809 7.94 -25.13 21.23
CA LEU A 809 7.58 -25.20 19.81
C LEU A 809 6.70 -26.43 19.55
N PHE A 810 5.50 -26.19 19.05
CA PHE A 810 4.53 -27.19 18.62
C PHE A 810 4.59 -27.33 17.09
N GLU A 811 5.29 -28.36 16.64
CA GLU A 811 5.44 -28.69 15.22
C GLU A 811 4.15 -29.29 14.64
N ASP A 812 4.00 -29.20 13.32
CA ASP A 812 2.85 -29.81 12.62
C ASP A 812 2.95 -31.34 12.67
N TYR A 813 1.80 -32.00 12.80
CA TYR A 813 1.75 -33.46 12.82
C TYR A 813 2.14 -34.04 11.45
N GLY A 814 2.95 -35.09 11.48
CA GLY A 814 3.22 -35.96 10.34
C GLY A 814 1.96 -36.70 9.87
N THR A 815 2.02 -37.26 8.66
CA THR A 815 0.88 -38.03 8.10
C THR A 815 0.50 -39.21 9.00
N ALA A 816 1.49 -39.95 9.52
CA ALA A 816 1.25 -41.06 10.44
C ALA A 816 0.55 -40.60 11.73
N GLU A 817 0.98 -39.47 12.30
CA GLU A 817 0.42 -38.92 13.53
C GLU A 817 -1.04 -38.42 13.32
N LEU A 818 -1.35 -37.84 12.16
CA LEU A 818 -2.72 -37.45 11.81
C LEU A 818 -3.65 -38.67 11.65
N VAL A 819 -3.15 -39.77 11.08
CA VAL A 819 -3.88 -41.04 10.98
C VAL A 819 -4.15 -41.61 12.37
N GLU A 820 -3.15 -41.64 13.25
CA GLU A 820 -3.30 -42.09 14.64
C GLU A 820 -4.36 -41.28 15.40
N ILE A 821 -4.44 -39.96 15.17
CA ILE A 821 -5.48 -39.11 15.78
C ILE A 821 -6.88 -39.57 15.33
N VAL A 822 -7.08 -39.82 14.03
CA VAL A 822 -8.37 -40.29 13.50
C VAL A 822 -8.70 -41.69 14.01
N GLU A 823 -7.73 -42.60 14.08
CA GLU A 823 -7.89 -43.95 14.64
C GLU A 823 -8.31 -43.90 16.12
N HIS A 824 -7.68 -43.02 16.90
CA HIS A 824 -8.03 -42.84 18.30
C HIS A 824 -9.46 -42.33 18.47
N GLN A 825 -9.90 -41.37 17.64
CA GLN A 825 -11.27 -40.89 17.66
C GLN A 825 -12.27 -41.95 17.21
N ALA A 826 -11.93 -42.72 16.16
CA ALA A 826 -12.75 -43.81 15.70
C ALA A 826 -12.98 -44.83 16.83
N ALA A 827 -11.91 -45.26 17.51
CA ALA A 827 -12.01 -46.20 18.63
C ALA A 827 -12.87 -45.66 19.80
N GLN A 828 -12.73 -44.39 20.15
CA GLN A 828 -13.56 -43.74 21.20
C GLN A 828 -15.06 -43.77 20.86
N HIS A 829 -15.39 -43.71 19.57
CA HIS A 829 -16.77 -43.70 19.07
C HIS A 829 -17.21 -45.06 18.52
N GLN A 830 -16.46 -46.14 18.79
CA GLN A 830 -16.76 -47.51 18.34
C GLN A 830 -16.77 -47.70 16.82
N TYR A 831 -15.99 -46.88 16.09
CA TYR A 831 -15.69 -47.06 14.69
C TYR A 831 -14.32 -47.72 14.49
N GLU A 832 -14.21 -48.52 13.43
CA GLU A 832 -12.97 -49.17 12.99
C GLU A 832 -12.68 -48.79 11.53
N LEU A 833 -11.45 -48.36 11.25
CA LEU A 833 -10.98 -48.16 9.88
C LEU A 833 -10.60 -49.49 9.26
N THR A 834 -11.15 -49.79 8.08
CA THR A 834 -10.66 -50.89 7.25
C THR A 834 -9.22 -50.66 6.80
N GLY A 835 -8.46 -51.73 6.52
CA GLY A 835 -7.11 -51.62 5.97
C GLY A 835 -7.01 -50.66 4.76
N PRO A 836 -7.87 -50.82 3.73
CA PRO A 836 -7.95 -49.87 2.63
C PRO A 836 -8.35 -48.44 3.04
N GLY A 837 -9.28 -48.29 4.00
CA GLY A 837 -9.71 -47.00 4.53
C GLY A 837 -8.56 -46.24 5.20
N ARG A 838 -7.71 -46.95 5.94
CA ARG A 838 -6.50 -46.42 6.56
C ARG A 838 -5.47 -45.96 5.52
N GLU A 839 -5.24 -46.75 4.46
CA GLU A 839 -4.33 -46.38 3.37
C GLU A 839 -4.82 -45.14 2.62
N ALA A 840 -6.12 -45.08 2.32
CA ALA A 840 -6.73 -43.92 1.67
C ALA A 840 -6.66 -42.66 2.55
N LEU A 841 -6.85 -42.79 3.86
CA LEU A 841 -6.71 -41.70 4.82
C LEU A 841 -5.27 -41.18 4.88
N ALA A 842 -4.28 -42.08 4.89
CA ALA A 842 -2.87 -41.71 4.86
C ALA A 842 -2.51 -40.98 3.56
N ALA A 843 -3.01 -41.46 2.41
CA ALA A 843 -2.83 -40.80 1.12
C ALA A 843 -3.47 -39.40 1.09
N HIS A 844 -4.67 -39.26 1.67
CA HIS A 844 -5.37 -37.98 1.78
C HIS A 844 -4.53 -36.96 2.56
N PHE A 845 -4.04 -37.32 3.75
CA PHE A 845 -3.19 -36.42 4.55
C PHE A 845 -1.82 -36.15 3.92
N ALA A 846 -1.25 -37.11 3.16
CA ALA A 846 0.00 -36.90 2.44
C ALA A 846 -0.13 -35.88 1.29
N ALA A 847 -1.32 -35.76 0.70
CA ALA A 847 -1.61 -34.80 -0.36
C ALA A 847 -1.87 -33.37 0.15
N LEU A 848 -2.15 -33.19 1.44
CA LEU A 848 -2.41 -31.87 2.01
C LEU A 848 -1.11 -31.07 2.19
N VAL A 849 -1.12 -29.84 1.68
CA VAL A 849 -0.05 -28.86 1.92
C VAL A 849 -0.19 -28.34 3.34
N LYS A 850 0.86 -28.49 4.15
CA LYS A 850 0.92 -28.02 5.55
C LYS A 850 1.47 -26.60 5.58
N ASP A 851 0.65 -25.65 5.16
CA ASP A 851 0.99 -24.23 5.15
C ASP A 851 0.53 -23.51 6.42
N ARG A 852 0.65 -22.18 6.41
CA ARG A 852 0.30 -21.33 7.56
C ARG A 852 -1.20 -21.40 7.82
N GLY A 853 -1.58 -21.83 9.03
CA GLY A 853 -2.99 -21.98 9.42
C GLY A 853 -3.54 -23.39 9.25
N PHE A 854 -2.71 -24.35 8.83
CA PHE A 854 -3.10 -25.76 8.76
C PHE A 854 -3.62 -26.26 10.11
N GLY A 855 -4.82 -26.86 10.10
CA GLY A 855 -5.58 -27.19 11.30
C GLY A 855 -5.09 -28.41 12.08
N ASN A 856 -4.09 -29.16 11.59
CA ASN A 856 -3.49 -30.31 12.27
C ASN A 856 -4.55 -31.27 12.87
N GLY A 857 -4.50 -31.52 14.19
CA GLY A 857 -5.45 -32.38 14.87
C GLY A 857 -6.91 -31.93 14.69
N ARG A 858 -7.19 -30.62 14.56
CA ARG A 858 -8.54 -30.11 14.24
C ARG A 858 -8.99 -30.57 12.86
N ALA A 859 -8.11 -30.54 11.86
CA ALA A 859 -8.39 -31.05 10.53
C ALA A 859 -8.64 -32.56 10.56
N ALA A 860 -7.88 -33.31 11.35
CA ALA A 860 -8.13 -34.73 11.58
C ALA A 860 -9.52 -35.00 12.21
N ARG A 861 -9.93 -34.22 13.21
CA ARG A 861 -11.28 -34.34 13.81
C ARG A 861 -12.40 -34.05 12.82
N GLN A 862 -12.23 -33.00 12.01
CA GLN A 862 -13.19 -32.62 10.98
C GLN A 862 -13.28 -33.69 9.90
N LEU A 863 -12.15 -34.28 9.51
CA LEU A 863 -12.10 -35.37 8.55
C LEU A 863 -12.81 -36.61 9.07
N PHE A 864 -12.58 -37.00 10.34
CA PHE A 864 -13.30 -38.09 10.99
C PHE A 864 -14.82 -37.82 11.00
N GLN A 865 -15.26 -36.62 11.37
CA GLN A 865 -16.68 -36.26 11.35
C GLN A 865 -17.27 -36.40 9.94
N ALA A 866 -16.58 -35.88 8.92
CA ALA A 866 -17.02 -36.01 7.54
C ALA A 866 -17.11 -37.48 7.10
N MET A 867 -16.16 -38.32 7.54
CA MET A 867 -16.18 -39.75 7.29
C MET A 867 -17.39 -40.43 7.94
N THR A 868 -17.73 -40.07 9.19
CA THR A 868 -18.92 -40.62 9.85
C THR A 868 -20.22 -40.17 9.19
N GLU A 869 -20.30 -38.92 8.70
CA GLU A 869 -21.49 -38.43 8.01
C GLU A 869 -21.69 -39.16 6.67
N ARG A 870 -20.62 -39.36 5.89
CA ARG A 870 -20.66 -40.11 4.62
C ARG A 870 -20.97 -41.58 4.85
N GLN A 871 -20.40 -42.18 5.89
CA GLN A 871 -20.73 -43.55 6.27
C GLN A 871 -22.21 -43.68 6.66
N ALA A 872 -22.78 -42.71 7.38
CA ALA A 872 -24.20 -42.72 7.71
C ALA A 872 -25.10 -42.67 6.46
N TYR A 873 -24.77 -41.84 5.47
CA TYR A 873 -25.48 -41.82 4.18
C TYR A 873 -25.35 -43.15 3.44
N ARG A 874 -24.14 -43.72 3.37
CA ARG A 874 -23.90 -45.02 2.73
C ARG A 874 -24.73 -46.12 3.39
N VAL A 875 -24.75 -46.16 4.72
CA VAL A 875 -25.47 -47.19 5.48
C VAL A 875 -26.98 -46.99 5.37
N ALA A 876 -27.48 -45.76 5.27
CA ALA A 876 -28.90 -45.47 5.09
C ALA A 876 -29.47 -45.99 3.75
N GLU A 877 -28.64 -46.13 2.72
CA GLU A 877 -29.02 -46.68 1.40
C GLU A 877 -29.01 -48.22 1.38
N LEU A 878 -28.58 -48.90 2.46
CA LEU A 878 -28.59 -50.35 2.55
C LEU A 878 -30.00 -50.87 2.91
N PRO A 879 -30.53 -51.89 2.22
CA PRO A 879 -31.84 -52.47 2.52
C PRO A 879 -31.95 -53.05 3.94
N GLU A 880 -30.86 -53.62 4.45
CA GLU A 880 -30.68 -54.06 5.85
C GLU A 880 -29.23 -53.81 6.26
N ALA A 881 -29.00 -53.02 7.31
CA ALA A 881 -27.67 -52.69 7.83
C ALA A 881 -27.26 -53.64 8.98
N THR A 882 -26.04 -54.16 8.94
CA THR A 882 -25.48 -54.97 10.03
C THR A 882 -24.75 -54.11 11.06
N ALA A 883 -24.50 -54.63 12.27
CA ALA A 883 -23.67 -53.95 13.28
C ALA A 883 -22.26 -53.63 12.75
N ALA A 884 -21.70 -54.51 11.90
CA ALA A 884 -20.40 -54.27 11.27
C ALA A 884 -20.45 -53.07 10.30
N ASP A 885 -21.54 -52.89 9.55
CA ASP A 885 -21.69 -51.75 8.63
C ASP A 885 -21.78 -50.41 9.37
N LEU A 886 -22.42 -50.42 10.55
CA LEU A 886 -22.52 -49.25 11.43
C LEU A 886 -21.20 -48.88 12.11
N MET A 887 -20.27 -49.83 12.25
CA MET A 887 -18.98 -49.62 12.92
C MET A 887 -17.81 -49.44 11.96
N THR A 888 -17.98 -49.60 10.64
CA THR A 888 -16.84 -49.67 9.71
C THR A 888 -16.71 -48.42 8.82
N LEU A 889 -15.53 -47.79 8.85
CA LEU A 889 -15.13 -46.72 7.92
C LEU A 889 -14.28 -47.27 6.76
N ARG A 890 -14.66 -46.92 5.52
CA ARG A 890 -14.07 -47.40 4.25
C ARG A 890 -13.52 -46.22 3.43
N PRO A 891 -12.73 -46.47 2.36
CA PRO A 891 -12.18 -45.41 1.52
C PRO A 891 -13.22 -44.45 0.93
N GLU A 892 -14.39 -44.98 0.57
CA GLU A 892 -15.51 -44.22 0.00
C GLU A 892 -16.13 -43.20 0.98
N ASP A 893 -15.84 -43.34 2.27
CA ASP A 893 -16.32 -42.42 3.30
C ASP A 893 -15.41 -41.17 3.40
N LEU A 894 -14.25 -41.14 2.73
CA LEU A 894 -13.38 -39.96 2.70
C LEU A 894 -13.93 -38.85 1.77
N PRO A 895 -13.74 -37.55 2.11
CA PRO A 895 -14.09 -36.36 1.34
C PRO A 895 -13.75 -36.33 -0.14
#